data_AF-A0A482WGD7-F1
#
_entry.id   AF-A0A482WGD7-F1
#
_cell.length_a   1.000
_cell.length_b   1.000
_cell.length_c   1.000
_cell.angle_alpha   90.00
_cell.angle_beta   90.00
_cell.angle_gamma   90.00
#
_symmetry.space_group_name_H-M   'P 1'
#
loop_
_entity.id
_entity.type
_entity.pdbx_description
1 polymer ?
#
loop_
_entity_poly.entity_id
_entity_poly.type
_entity_poly.pdbx_seq_one_letter_code
_entity_poly.pdbx_strand_id
1 'polypeptide(L)'
;MASTASASVLYAELNKFCQNGDYERALKSANKVLHHYQDEEKAFHCKIVCLIQLSRFQDALQAFSKQPKFAESMVFEKAYCQYRLNNTLDALKTVESCNEITLKIKELKAQILYRLERYEECFDVYRDVVKNSNDEYEDERETNLSAVIANLSIEGSTKEVPELREQTYELAYNAACSLIGKKQFLEAERKLKVAEKLCRESLEQEDATEEEIEEELGIIRVQQAYCIQMQGREKEAQAIYNATLKRKPDDIGLTAICSTNSVAINRDQNIFDSKKKMKNATSDGLQHKLTSRQRRDIAFNQCLFAMYNNQNDHCVQLCDKLVKQHPEMAAKITLVKAMSLARDSKLSDATKLLTTFADSHKDALLEMKLAAVHLLLTEGKISEATQLLNTLGDLLYKPGIVSALVTLYMAQGNRDAASQLLQKAVDWYRKNKVSSGRLSALWRQAADFHLRGGEPAVAAQSLEELLKLSPDDKKTLAQLVIAYAQFDPEKAKSVSKRLVSSADLTADADVDTLEAANWMMGTKVIKKTATKVEASPGTPGNELLQTNKKKRKRPGKLPKNYDANCDPDPERWLPRHERSTFRKKKDRRNKDIGKGTQGAATGAADQLLSVISSSHNQRRPLFSWLKLQWRIASLKNKWDREFDKDDFLTGTNQAVVTITNKIQQNDFENLKGLIEDEALSKLKLESIMTWPALLKNNVGIHHRHIMSTKLIDLRKSLQKQEDESGSERRICEIDVLTLAMKKILLKERTHGLLLFNVYTSFFRDFSPEIVPEWTVNSFGITAVVIPPQPGLDIPQDK
;
A
#
# COMPACT_ATOMS: atom_id res chain seq x y z
N MET A 1 -6.16 -84.05 -1.81
CA MET A 1 -5.16 -83.00 -1.55
C MET A 1 -5.44 -81.86 -2.51
N ALA A 2 -5.47 -80.61 -2.06
CA ALA A 2 -5.63 -79.48 -2.97
C ALA A 2 -4.30 -79.23 -3.71
N SER A 3 -4.36 -78.94 -5.01
CA SER A 3 -3.17 -78.57 -5.79
C SER A 3 -2.63 -77.23 -5.28
N THR A 4 -1.48 -77.25 -4.62
CA THR A 4 -0.73 -76.03 -4.28
C THR A 4 -0.25 -75.39 -5.57
N ALA A 5 -0.89 -74.28 -5.97
CA ALA A 5 -0.47 -73.52 -7.14
C ALA A 5 0.99 -73.10 -6.98
N SER A 6 1.84 -73.47 -7.95
CA SER A 6 3.26 -73.11 -7.94
C SER A 6 3.41 -71.59 -7.78
N ALA A 7 4.35 -71.16 -6.94
CA ALA A 7 4.64 -69.74 -6.71
C ALA A 7 4.81 -68.97 -8.03
N SER A 8 5.45 -69.56 -9.03
CA SER A 8 5.61 -68.98 -10.37
C SER A 8 4.29 -68.59 -11.05
N VAL A 9 3.21 -69.38 -10.86
CA VAL A 9 1.89 -69.11 -11.43
C VAL A 9 1.20 -67.95 -10.70
N LEU A 10 1.28 -67.93 -9.37
CA LEU A 10 0.73 -66.83 -8.55
C LEU A 10 1.48 -65.51 -8.80
N TYR A 11 2.80 -65.57 -9.02
CA TYR A 11 3.62 -64.43 -9.41
C TYR A 11 3.34 -63.95 -10.83
N ALA A 12 3.07 -64.84 -11.79
CA ALA A 12 2.64 -64.45 -13.13
C ALA A 12 1.27 -63.74 -13.10
N GLU A 13 0.33 -64.22 -12.28
CA GLU A 13 -0.96 -63.53 -12.05
C GLU A 13 -0.77 -62.15 -11.41
N LEU A 14 0.06 -62.05 -10.36
CA LEU A 14 0.36 -60.79 -9.68
C LEU A 14 1.03 -59.78 -10.63
N ASN A 15 2.11 -60.17 -11.31
CA ASN A 15 2.87 -59.30 -12.21
C ASN A 15 1.99 -58.76 -13.35
N LYS A 16 1.11 -59.60 -13.92
CA LYS A 16 0.14 -59.18 -14.94
C LYS A 16 -0.78 -58.05 -14.45
N PHE A 17 -1.29 -58.13 -13.22
CA PHE A 17 -2.14 -57.06 -12.68
C PHE A 17 -1.34 -55.80 -12.31
N CYS A 18 -0.10 -55.95 -11.82
CA CYS A 18 0.79 -54.82 -11.59
C CYS A 18 1.13 -54.06 -12.89
N GLN A 19 1.49 -54.78 -13.97
CA GLN A 19 1.77 -54.19 -15.29
C GLN A 19 0.55 -53.49 -15.91
N ASN A 20 -0.66 -53.97 -15.61
CA ASN A 20 -1.91 -53.36 -16.05
C ASN A 20 -2.42 -52.20 -15.17
N GLY A 21 -1.73 -51.85 -14.08
CA GLY A 21 -2.20 -50.85 -13.10
C GLY A 21 -3.46 -51.26 -12.32
N ASP A 22 -3.86 -52.54 -12.37
CA ASP A 22 -5.07 -53.05 -11.69
C ASP A 22 -4.76 -53.36 -10.22
N TYR A 23 -4.61 -52.31 -9.42
CA TYR A 23 -4.17 -52.41 -8.03
C TYR A 23 -5.13 -53.21 -7.14
N GLU A 24 -6.43 -53.26 -7.43
CA GLU A 24 -7.40 -54.06 -6.66
C GLU A 24 -7.33 -55.56 -7.00
N ARG A 25 -7.02 -55.96 -8.25
CA ARG A 25 -6.73 -57.38 -8.56
C ARG A 25 -5.31 -57.76 -8.15
N ALA A 26 -4.32 -56.88 -8.33
CA ALA A 26 -2.95 -57.09 -7.86
C ALA A 26 -2.91 -57.28 -6.33
N LEU A 27 -3.62 -56.45 -5.56
CA LEU A 27 -3.77 -56.61 -4.10
C LEU A 27 -4.36 -57.98 -3.73
N LYS A 28 -5.37 -58.46 -4.47
CA LYS A 28 -5.96 -59.79 -4.24
C LYS A 28 -4.94 -60.89 -4.53
N SER A 29 -4.21 -60.84 -5.65
CA SER A 29 -3.17 -61.81 -5.98
C SER A 29 -1.98 -61.79 -5.01
N ALA A 30 -1.55 -60.62 -4.54
CA ALA A 30 -0.52 -60.50 -3.51
C ALA A 30 -0.97 -61.14 -2.19
N ASN A 31 -2.23 -60.98 -1.80
CA ASN A 31 -2.79 -61.69 -0.64
C ASN A 31 -2.91 -63.22 -0.87
N LYS A 32 -3.14 -63.71 -2.11
CA LYS A 32 -3.04 -65.16 -2.41
C LYS A 32 -1.61 -65.68 -2.18
N VAL A 33 -0.60 -64.98 -2.68
CA VAL A 33 0.81 -65.36 -2.48
C VAL A 33 1.12 -65.41 -0.99
N LEU A 34 0.82 -64.35 -0.24
CA LEU A 34 1.08 -64.26 1.19
C LEU A 34 0.28 -65.26 2.05
N HIS A 35 -0.86 -65.78 1.55
CA HIS A 35 -1.59 -66.84 2.25
C HIS A 35 -0.82 -68.18 2.23
N HIS A 36 -0.16 -68.50 1.11
CA HIS A 36 0.66 -69.71 0.95
C HIS A 36 2.11 -69.52 1.41
N TYR A 37 2.64 -68.30 1.26
CA TYR A 37 4.04 -67.93 1.51
C TYR A 37 4.09 -66.68 2.39
N GLN A 38 3.80 -66.84 3.69
CA GLN A 38 3.64 -65.71 4.63
C GLN A 38 4.90 -64.85 4.78
N ASP A 39 6.07 -65.43 4.53
CA ASP A 39 7.37 -64.79 4.69
C ASP A 39 7.94 -64.20 3.38
N GLU A 40 7.12 -64.16 2.31
CA GLU A 40 7.53 -63.67 1.00
C GLU A 40 7.49 -62.12 0.91
N GLU A 41 8.64 -61.52 1.16
CA GLU A 41 8.82 -60.06 1.20
C GLU A 41 8.37 -59.34 -0.08
N LYS A 42 8.61 -59.90 -1.27
CA LYS A 42 8.25 -59.22 -2.52
C LYS A 42 6.74 -59.16 -2.70
N ALA A 43 6.01 -60.19 -2.29
CA ALA A 43 4.56 -60.17 -2.28
C ALA A 43 4.01 -59.18 -1.24
N PHE A 44 4.68 -59.04 -0.09
CA PHE A 44 4.35 -58.02 0.89
C PHE A 44 4.58 -56.61 0.34
N HIS A 45 5.70 -56.35 -0.33
CA HIS A 45 5.98 -55.07 -0.98
C HIS A 45 4.92 -54.74 -2.04
N CYS A 46 4.60 -55.66 -2.94
CA CYS A 46 3.53 -55.48 -3.94
C CYS A 46 2.18 -55.15 -3.28
N LYS A 47 1.83 -55.82 -2.16
CA LYS A 47 0.63 -55.53 -1.37
C LYS A 47 0.65 -54.10 -0.79
N ILE A 48 1.76 -53.66 -0.20
CA ILE A 48 1.91 -52.31 0.34
C ILE A 48 1.79 -51.26 -0.77
N VAL A 49 2.46 -51.45 -1.92
CA VAL A 49 2.36 -50.54 -3.08
C VAL A 49 0.93 -50.47 -3.61
N CYS A 50 0.22 -51.60 -3.75
CA CYS A 50 -1.19 -51.58 -4.17
C CYS A 50 -2.08 -50.82 -3.16
N LEU A 51 -1.85 -50.98 -1.85
CA LEU A 51 -2.57 -50.22 -0.83
C LEU A 51 -2.26 -48.72 -0.88
N ILE A 52 -1.02 -48.33 -1.15
CA ILE A 52 -0.62 -46.92 -1.36
C ILE A 52 -1.31 -46.32 -2.58
N GLN A 53 -1.31 -47.03 -3.72
CA GLN A 53 -1.93 -46.56 -4.97
C GLN A 53 -3.46 -46.47 -4.86
N LEU A 54 -4.09 -47.38 -4.10
CA LEU A 54 -5.51 -47.31 -3.74
C LEU A 54 -5.82 -46.28 -2.64
N SER A 55 -4.84 -45.49 -2.18
CA SER A 55 -4.93 -44.54 -1.06
C SER A 55 -5.37 -45.14 0.29
N ARG A 56 -5.20 -46.46 0.47
CA ARG A 56 -5.55 -47.24 1.67
C ARG A 56 -4.40 -47.24 2.69
N PHE A 57 -3.86 -46.06 3.01
CA PHE A 57 -2.67 -45.89 3.86
C PHE A 57 -2.80 -46.53 5.25
N GLN A 58 -4.00 -46.49 5.84
CA GLN A 58 -4.26 -47.11 7.15
C GLN A 58 -4.19 -48.65 7.10
N ASP A 59 -4.59 -49.27 5.99
CA ASP A 59 -4.48 -50.72 5.79
C ASP A 59 -3.01 -51.12 5.57
N ALA A 60 -2.21 -50.28 4.91
CA ALA A 60 -0.78 -50.49 4.76
C ALA A 60 -0.04 -50.42 6.11
N LEU A 61 -0.36 -49.45 6.98
CA LEU A 61 0.18 -49.42 8.34
C LEU A 61 -0.28 -50.63 9.18
N GLN A 62 -1.54 -51.06 9.06
CA GLN A 62 -2.00 -52.31 9.70
C GLN A 62 -1.27 -53.55 9.19
N ALA A 63 -0.89 -53.61 7.91
CA ALA A 63 -0.07 -54.68 7.35
C ALA A 63 1.34 -54.67 7.96
N PHE A 64 1.99 -53.50 8.07
CA PHE A 64 3.27 -53.37 8.77
C PHE A 64 3.18 -53.80 10.25
N SER A 65 2.12 -53.42 10.97
CA SER A 65 1.91 -53.86 12.36
C SER A 65 1.71 -55.38 12.50
N LYS A 66 1.25 -56.07 11.45
CA LYS A 66 1.07 -57.53 11.43
C LYS A 66 2.34 -58.28 11.02
N GLN A 67 3.23 -57.65 10.25
CA GLN A 67 4.52 -58.24 9.84
C GLN A 67 5.66 -57.22 10.02
N PRO A 68 6.02 -56.87 11.27
CA PRO A 68 6.95 -55.77 11.56
C PRO A 68 8.36 -55.99 11.01
N LYS A 69 8.78 -57.24 10.75
CA LYS A 69 10.07 -57.57 10.13
C LYS A 69 10.28 -56.96 8.75
N PHE A 70 9.21 -56.65 8.00
CA PHE A 70 9.29 -55.99 6.69
C PHE A 70 9.27 -54.46 6.79
N ALA A 71 9.20 -53.88 7.99
CA ALA A 71 9.22 -52.44 8.18
C ALA A 71 10.62 -51.81 8.07
N GLU A 72 11.68 -52.62 8.19
CA GLU A 72 13.08 -52.18 8.12
C GLU A 72 13.60 -52.05 6.68
N SER A 73 13.06 -52.84 5.75
CA SER A 73 13.38 -52.77 4.31
C SER A 73 12.46 -51.82 3.52
N MET A 74 11.26 -51.52 4.03
CA MET A 74 10.25 -50.69 3.36
C MET A 74 10.00 -49.36 4.11
N VAL A 75 11.10 -48.73 4.55
CA VAL A 75 11.09 -47.52 5.38
C VAL A 75 10.37 -46.36 4.69
N PHE A 76 10.58 -46.19 3.37
CA PHE A 76 9.88 -45.16 2.60
C PHE A 76 8.37 -45.40 2.63
N GLU A 77 7.91 -46.61 2.30
CA GLU A 77 6.49 -46.92 2.11
C GLU A 77 5.73 -46.75 3.42
N LYS A 78 6.33 -47.17 4.55
CA LYS A 78 5.83 -46.95 5.90
C LYS A 78 5.77 -45.46 6.26
N ALA A 79 6.85 -44.71 6.05
CA ALA A 79 6.89 -43.27 6.32
C ALA A 79 5.92 -42.47 5.43
N TYR A 80 5.77 -42.86 4.17
CA TYR A 80 4.85 -42.25 3.22
C TYR A 80 3.39 -42.46 3.68
N CYS A 81 3.04 -43.67 4.13
CA CYS A 81 1.72 -43.92 4.72
C CYS A 81 1.47 -43.06 5.97
N GLN A 82 2.46 -42.94 6.87
CA GLN A 82 2.35 -42.06 8.04
C GLN A 82 2.18 -40.58 7.64
N TYR A 83 2.96 -40.09 6.67
CA TYR A 83 2.89 -38.73 6.13
C TYR A 83 1.52 -38.43 5.50
N ARG A 84 1.01 -39.34 4.65
CA ARG A 84 -0.33 -39.21 4.01
C ARG A 84 -1.48 -39.24 5.02
N LEU A 85 -1.28 -39.83 6.21
CA LEU A 85 -2.23 -39.83 7.33
C LEU A 85 -2.05 -38.63 8.30
N ASN A 86 -1.18 -37.65 7.97
CA ASN A 86 -0.78 -36.53 8.83
C ASN A 86 -0.05 -36.93 10.14
N ASN A 87 0.42 -38.17 10.29
CA ASN A 87 1.25 -38.62 11.41
C ASN A 87 2.72 -38.20 11.21
N THR A 88 2.95 -36.90 10.98
CA THR A 88 4.23 -36.33 10.52
C THR A 88 5.41 -36.58 11.45
N LEU A 89 5.20 -36.54 12.77
CA LEU A 89 6.26 -36.81 13.74
C LEU A 89 6.74 -38.27 13.69
N ASP A 90 5.84 -39.23 13.40
CA ASP A 90 6.21 -40.63 13.28
C ASP A 90 6.74 -40.99 11.88
N ALA A 91 6.28 -40.27 10.85
CA ALA A 91 6.88 -40.29 9.53
C ALA A 91 8.35 -39.81 9.58
N LEU A 92 8.63 -38.73 10.33
CA LEU A 92 9.99 -38.22 10.52
C LEU A 92 10.87 -39.24 11.23
N LYS A 93 10.43 -39.78 12.39
CA LYS A 93 11.17 -40.84 13.11
C LYS A 93 11.49 -42.05 12.22
N THR A 94 10.54 -42.45 11.38
CA THR A 94 10.71 -43.59 10.47
C THR A 94 11.75 -43.27 9.39
N VAL A 95 11.68 -42.09 8.76
CA VAL A 95 12.70 -41.61 7.81
C VAL A 95 14.08 -41.50 8.47
N GLU A 96 14.15 -41.01 9.71
CA GLU A 96 15.41 -40.84 10.45
C GLU A 96 15.99 -42.16 10.99
N SER A 97 15.22 -43.26 10.97
CA SER A 97 15.73 -44.62 11.21
C SER A 97 16.30 -45.31 9.96
N CYS A 98 16.32 -44.64 8.80
CA CYS A 98 16.82 -45.22 7.56
C CYS A 98 18.35 -45.13 7.47
N ASN A 99 19.03 -46.27 7.39
CA ASN A 99 20.49 -46.33 7.21
C ASN A 99 20.96 -45.90 5.80
N GLU A 100 20.13 -46.07 4.77
CA GLU A 100 20.46 -45.76 3.37
C GLU A 100 19.70 -44.53 2.88
N ILE A 101 20.37 -43.38 2.87
CA ILE A 101 19.76 -42.07 2.56
C ILE A 101 19.67 -41.85 1.03
N THR A 102 18.76 -42.60 0.40
CA THR A 102 18.42 -42.46 -1.04
C THR A 102 17.73 -41.13 -1.35
N LEU A 103 17.73 -40.70 -2.62
CA LEU A 103 17.06 -39.47 -3.08
C LEU A 103 15.58 -39.43 -2.66
N LYS A 104 14.87 -40.54 -2.90
CA LYS A 104 13.47 -40.80 -2.52
C LYS A 104 13.21 -40.57 -1.02
N ILE A 105 14.16 -40.94 -0.17
CA ILE A 105 14.11 -40.72 1.29
C ILE A 105 14.38 -39.24 1.63
N LYS A 106 15.31 -38.56 0.95
CA LYS A 106 15.57 -37.12 1.14
C LYS A 106 14.36 -36.26 0.75
N GLU A 107 13.73 -36.55 -0.38
CA GLU A 107 12.54 -35.85 -0.87
C GLU A 107 11.39 -35.96 0.13
N LEU A 108 11.09 -37.18 0.61
CA LEU A 108 10.09 -37.39 1.66
C LEU A 108 10.48 -36.71 2.99
N LYS A 109 11.77 -36.71 3.36
CA LYS A 109 12.24 -35.96 4.54
C LYS A 109 11.94 -34.46 4.41
N ALA A 110 12.22 -33.87 3.25
CA ALA A 110 11.96 -32.46 3.00
C ALA A 110 10.45 -32.13 3.07
N GLN A 111 9.59 -32.95 2.46
CA GLN A 111 8.13 -32.80 2.55
C GLN A 111 7.62 -32.91 3.99
N ILE A 112 8.17 -33.83 4.80
CA ILE A 112 7.82 -33.96 6.22
C ILE A 112 8.30 -32.73 7.02
N LEU A 113 9.54 -32.27 6.81
CA LEU A 113 10.08 -31.08 7.48
C LEU A 113 9.29 -29.80 7.13
N TYR A 114 8.87 -29.66 5.86
CA TYR A 114 7.97 -28.58 5.43
C TYR A 114 6.62 -28.62 6.17
N ARG A 115 5.98 -29.79 6.26
CA ARG A 115 4.70 -29.97 6.98
C ARG A 115 4.84 -29.86 8.50
N LEU A 116 6.06 -29.99 9.04
CA LEU A 116 6.41 -29.70 10.43
C LEU A 116 6.86 -28.24 10.66
N GLU A 117 6.82 -27.40 9.63
CA GLU A 117 7.20 -25.97 9.68
C GLU A 117 8.69 -25.77 10.09
N ARG A 118 9.55 -26.79 9.88
CA ARG A 118 11.00 -26.79 10.13
C ARG A 118 11.75 -26.30 8.89
N TYR A 119 11.46 -25.07 8.47
CA TYR A 119 11.85 -24.56 7.15
C TYR A 119 13.37 -24.47 6.93
N GLU A 120 14.18 -24.15 7.96
CA GLU A 120 15.64 -24.07 7.77
C GLU A 120 16.29 -25.42 7.46
N GLU A 121 15.84 -26.50 8.08
CA GLU A 121 16.31 -27.86 7.79
C GLU A 121 15.73 -28.37 6.47
N CYS A 122 14.45 -28.07 6.20
CA CYS A 122 13.79 -28.35 4.93
C CYS A 122 14.55 -27.75 3.74
N PHE A 123 15.02 -26.51 3.88
CA PHE A 123 15.85 -25.81 2.89
C PHE A 123 17.19 -26.51 2.67
N ASP A 124 17.88 -26.92 3.73
CA ASP A 124 19.17 -27.62 3.58
C ASP A 124 19.01 -28.95 2.84
N VAL A 125 17.91 -29.69 3.09
CA VAL A 125 17.59 -30.94 2.38
C VAL A 125 17.16 -30.67 0.94
N TYR A 126 16.20 -29.77 0.66
CA TYR A 126 15.79 -29.50 -0.74
C TYR A 126 16.93 -28.92 -1.59
N ARG A 127 17.80 -28.08 -1.02
CA ARG A 127 19.01 -27.58 -1.69
C ARG A 127 19.97 -28.72 -2.04
N ASP A 128 20.05 -29.77 -1.22
CA ASP A 128 20.85 -30.96 -1.51
C ASP A 128 20.17 -31.89 -2.53
N VAL A 129 18.83 -32.05 -2.49
CA VAL A 129 18.08 -32.79 -3.52
C VAL A 129 18.27 -32.12 -4.89
N VAL A 130 17.90 -30.84 -5.03
CA VAL A 130 17.98 -30.09 -6.30
C VAL A 130 19.39 -30.13 -6.92
N LYS A 131 20.45 -30.05 -6.10
CA LYS A 131 21.83 -30.10 -6.60
C LYS A 131 22.31 -31.48 -7.07
N ASN A 132 21.62 -32.55 -6.66
CA ASN A 132 22.02 -33.94 -6.92
C ASN A 132 20.98 -34.73 -7.74
N SER A 133 19.93 -34.08 -8.24
CA SER A 133 18.92 -34.62 -9.16
C SER A 133 19.02 -33.97 -10.53
N ASN A 134 18.85 -34.74 -11.60
CA ASN A 134 18.73 -34.24 -12.98
C ASN A 134 17.82 -35.22 -13.75
N ASP A 135 16.52 -34.96 -13.69
CA ASP A 135 15.44 -35.77 -14.26
C ASP A 135 14.25 -34.84 -14.60
N GLU A 136 13.12 -35.42 -15.01
CA GLU A 136 11.93 -34.67 -15.43
C GLU A 136 11.27 -33.80 -14.33
N TYR A 137 11.54 -34.06 -13.05
CA TYR A 137 10.94 -33.38 -11.90
C TYR A 137 11.77 -32.19 -11.39
N GLU A 138 12.45 -31.45 -12.28
CA GLU A 138 13.33 -30.34 -11.88
C GLU A 138 12.52 -29.12 -11.39
N ASP A 139 11.49 -28.71 -12.14
CA ASP A 139 10.68 -27.53 -11.86
C ASP A 139 9.82 -27.69 -10.60
N GLU A 140 9.30 -28.89 -10.30
CA GLU A 140 8.59 -29.15 -9.06
C GLU A 140 9.52 -29.08 -7.85
N ARG A 141 10.78 -29.50 -7.98
CA ARG A 141 11.76 -29.38 -6.89
C ARG A 141 12.22 -27.95 -6.67
N GLU A 142 12.45 -27.16 -7.74
CA GLU A 142 12.66 -25.71 -7.58
C GLU A 142 11.43 -25.02 -6.99
N THR A 143 10.21 -25.40 -7.40
CA THR A 143 8.95 -24.87 -6.86
C THR A 143 8.82 -25.16 -5.37
N ASN A 144 9.11 -26.39 -4.94
CA ASN A 144 9.14 -26.78 -3.53
C ASN A 144 10.20 -25.98 -2.75
N LEU A 145 11.43 -25.86 -3.27
CA LEU A 145 12.51 -25.08 -2.65
C LEU A 145 12.13 -23.59 -2.53
N SER A 146 11.50 -23.02 -3.56
CA SER A 146 10.99 -21.65 -3.59
C SER A 146 9.91 -21.42 -2.53
N ALA A 147 9.02 -22.40 -2.30
CA ALA A 147 8.04 -22.36 -1.20
C ALA A 147 8.71 -22.37 0.19
N VAL A 148 9.86 -23.05 0.37
CA VAL A 148 10.65 -22.94 1.61
C VAL A 148 11.25 -21.54 1.75
N ILE A 149 11.87 -21.02 0.69
CA ILE A 149 12.49 -19.67 0.67
C ILE A 149 11.47 -18.57 0.99
N ALA A 150 10.22 -18.74 0.54
CA ALA A 150 9.11 -17.84 0.88
C ALA A 150 8.80 -17.84 2.38
N ASN A 151 8.77 -19.01 3.03
CA ASN A 151 8.55 -19.12 4.47
C ASN A 151 9.75 -18.63 5.30
N LEU A 152 11.00 -18.92 4.87
CA LEU A 152 12.21 -18.36 5.48
C LEU A 152 12.22 -16.81 5.44
N SER A 153 11.84 -16.23 4.30
CA SER A 153 11.70 -14.77 4.12
C SER A 153 10.60 -14.16 5.00
N ILE A 154 9.61 -14.96 5.40
CA ILE A 154 8.48 -14.59 6.25
C ILE A 154 8.84 -14.65 7.75
N GLU A 155 9.63 -15.64 8.15
CA GLU A 155 10.11 -15.80 9.53
C GLU A 155 11.30 -14.88 9.85
N GLY A 156 11.96 -14.34 8.83
CA GLY A 156 13.11 -13.45 8.98
C GLY A 156 14.43 -14.20 9.17
N SER A 157 14.52 -15.43 8.67
CA SER A 157 15.78 -16.19 8.64
C SER A 157 16.87 -15.42 7.89
N THR A 158 18.10 -15.55 8.38
CA THR A 158 19.30 -14.93 7.78
C THR A 158 20.06 -15.88 6.86
N LYS A 159 19.51 -17.05 6.51
CA LYS A 159 20.15 -17.98 5.56
C LYS A 159 20.30 -17.33 4.18
N GLU A 160 21.46 -17.55 3.57
CA GLU A 160 21.68 -17.22 2.16
C GLU A 160 20.85 -18.16 1.27
N VAL A 161 20.02 -17.57 0.42
CA VAL A 161 19.12 -18.28 -0.50
C VAL A 161 19.56 -18.06 -1.95
N PRO A 162 19.49 -19.08 -2.82
CA PRO A 162 19.81 -18.93 -4.23
C PRO A 162 18.77 -18.03 -4.93
N GLU A 163 19.19 -17.39 -6.02
CA GLU A 163 18.28 -16.90 -7.04
C GLU A 163 17.79 -18.11 -7.87
N LEU A 164 16.48 -18.28 -8.00
CA LEU A 164 15.84 -19.41 -8.70
C LEU A 164 15.22 -18.95 -10.01
N ARG A 165 14.83 -19.90 -10.87
CA ARG A 165 14.01 -19.60 -12.05
C ARG A 165 12.63 -19.06 -11.64
N GLU A 166 12.03 -18.32 -12.55
CA GLU A 166 10.67 -17.78 -12.42
C GLU A 166 9.85 -18.09 -13.69
N GLN A 167 10.05 -19.30 -14.22
CA GLN A 167 9.49 -19.72 -15.52
C GLN A 167 8.06 -20.26 -15.40
N THR A 168 7.73 -20.95 -14.30
CA THR A 168 6.36 -21.38 -13.99
C THR A 168 5.62 -20.34 -13.13
N TYR A 169 4.29 -20.45 -13.04
CA TYR A 169 3.48 -19.51 -12.28
C TYR A 169 3.62 -19.70 -10.76
N GLU A 170 3.88 -20.92 -10.30
CA GLU A 170 4.15 -21.28 -8.91
C GLU A 170 5.49 -20.73 -8.44
N LEU A 171 6.53 -20.79 -9.28
CA LEU A 171 7.82 -20.14 -9.02
C LEU A 171 7.65 -18.62 -8.88
N ALA A 172 6.95 -17.99 -9.83
CA ALA A 172 6.64 -16.56 -9.78
C ALA A 172 5.80 -16.17 -8.54
N TYR A 173 4.83 -17.01 -8.15
CA TYR A 173 4.01 -16.85 -6.96
C TYR A 173 4.82 -16.97 -5.66
N ASN A 174 5.63 -18.02 -5.51
CA ASN A 174 6.47 -18.25 -4.33
C ASN A 174 7.56 -17.17 -4.19
N ALA A 175 8.14 -16.71 -5.30
CA ALA A 175 9.06 -15.59 -5.30
C ALA A 175 8.36 -14.24 -5.01
N ALA A 176 7.05 -14.12 -5.22
CA ALA A 176 6.25 -12.99 -4.72
C ALA A 176 5.90 -13.12 -3.23
N CYS A 177 5.61 -14.33 -2.73
CA CYS A 177 5.44 -14.61 -1.30
C CYS A 177 6.73 -14.32 -0.50
N SER A 178 7.90 -14.53 -1.11
CA SER A 178 9.19 -14.10 -0.57
C SER A 178 9.28 -12.57 -0.40
N LEU A 179 8.79 -11.80 -1.39
CA LEU A 179 8.68 -10.33 -1.28
C LEU A 179 7.66 -9.88 -0.23
N ILE A 180 6.58 -10.65 -0.01
CA ILE A 180 5.59 -10.41 1.04
C ILE A 180 6.21 -10.57 2.44
N GLY A 181 7.03 -11.61 2.66
CA GLY A 181 7.80 -11.78 3.90
C GLY A 181 8.72 -10.59 4.18
N LYS A 182 9.41 -10.12 3.13
CA LYS A 182 10.24 -8.90 3.13
C LYS A 182 9.44 -7.59 3.18
N LYS A 183 8.10 -7.65 3.24
CA LYS A 183 7.15 -6.51 3.30
C LYS A 183 7.20 -5.58 2.08
N GLN A 184 7.71 -6.05 0.95
CA GLN A 184 7.81 -5.35 -0.33
C GLN A 184 6.49 -5.44 -1.13
N PHE A 185 5.36 -5.09 -0.49
CA PHE A 185 4.00 -5.37 -0.99
C PHE A 185 3.70 -4.84 -2.40
N LEU A 186 4.27 -3.67 -2.77
CA LEU A 186 4.09 -3.07 -4.10
C LEU A 186 4.83 -3.85 -5.20
N GLU A 187 5.92 -4.53 -4.87
CA GLU A 187 6.68 -5.37 -5.81
C GLU A 187 6.07 -6.76 -5.89
N ALA A 188 5.63 -7.31 -4.75
CA ALA A 188 4.82 -8.52 -4.69
C ALA A 188 3.54 -8.41 -5.52
N GLU A 189 2.79 -7.30 -5.44
CA GLU A 189 1.58 -7.11 -6.25
C GLU A 189 1.86 -7.16 -7.76
N ARG A 190 2.94 -6.52 -8.22
CA ARG A 190 3.35 -6.59 -9.64
C ARG A 190 3.68 -8.02 -10.05
N LYS A 191 4.40 -8.74 -9.19
CA LYS A 191 4.88 -10.10 -9.44
C LYS A 191 3.76 -11.14 -9.43
N LEU A 192 2.80 -11.00 -8.52
CA LEU A 192 1.58 -11.81 -8.50
C LEU A 192 0.68 -11.55 -9.72
N LYS A 193 0.78 -10.39 -10.39
CA LYS A 193 0.10 -10.13 -11.67
C LYS A 193 0.83 -10.76 -12.87
N VAL A 194 2.12 -11.04 -12.75
CA VAL A 194 2.84 -11.91 -13.69
C VAL A 194 2.47 -13.37 -13.45
N ALA A 195 2.44 -13.83 -12.18
CA ALA A 195 1.98 -15.17 -11.83
C ALA A 195 0.54 -15.44 -12.27
N GLU A 196 -0.40 -14.49 -12.07
CA GLU A 196 -1.79 -14.61 -12.55
C GLU A 196 -1.87 -14.77 -14.07
N LYS A 197 -1.02 -14.06 -14.82
CA LYS A 197 -0.94 -14.19 -16.28
C LYS A 197 -0.37 -15.55 -16.69
N LEU A 198 0.75 -15.98 -16.10
CA LEU A 198 1.39 -17.26 -16.40
C LEU A 198 0.49 -18.45 -16.06
N CYS A 199 -0.23 -18.39 -14.93
CA CYS A 199 -1.16 -19.42 -14.49
C CYS A 199 -2.27 -19.64 -15.52
N ARG A 200 -2.92 -18.55 -15.97
CA ARG A 200 -3.92 -18.60 -17.03
C ARG A 200 -3.32 -19.11 -18.35
N GLU A 201 -2.16 -18.59 -18.77
CA GLU A 201 -1.53 -19.00 -20.02
C GLU A 201 -1.06 -20.47 -20.03
N SER A 202 -0.68 -21.05 -18.88
CA SER A 202 -0.35 -22.49 -18.78
C SER A 202 -1.60 -23.35 -18.87
N LEU A 203 -2.60 -23.07 -18.04
CA LEU A 203 -3.84 -23.85 -17.98
C LEU A 203 -4.66 -23.76 -19.29
N GLU A 204 -4.62 -22.61 -19.99
CA GLU A 204 -5.18 -22.47 -21.35
C GLU A 204 -4.40 -23.26 -22.43
N GLN A 205 -3.15 -23.68 -22.17
CA GLN A 205 -2.37 -24.58 -23.04
C GLN A 205 -2.55 -26.07 -22.67
N GLU A 206 -3.03 -26.36 -21.46
CA GLU A 206 -3.30 -27.70 -20.94
C GLU A 206 -4.77 -28.15 -21.19
N ASP A 207 -5.52 -27.41 -22.01
CA ASP A 207 -6.95 -27.58 -22.31
C ASP A 207 -7.86 -27.58 -21.06
N ALA A 208 -7.43 -26.91 -19.97
CA ALA A 208 -8.19 -26.82 -18.72
C ALA A 208 -9.48 -25.97 -18.86
N THR A 209 -10.48 -26.26 -18.03
CA THR A 209 -11.75 -25.51 -18.02
C THR A 209 -11.60 -24.12 -17.39
N GLU A 210 -12.48 -23.18 -17.76
CA GLU A 210 -12.53 -21.85 -17.10
C GLU A 210 -12.87 -21.97 -15.60
N GLU A 211 -13.57 -23.02 -15.19
CA GLU A 211 -13.76 -23.39 -13.80
C GLU A 211 -12.42 -23.70 -13.10
N GLU A 212 -11.62 -24.65 -13.61
CA GLU A 212 -10.30 -25.03 -13.05
C GLU A 212 -9.32 -23.85 -13.07
N ILE A 213 -9.25 -23.11 -14.19
CA ILE A 213 -8.45 -21.88 -14.33
C ILE A 213 -8.81 -20.87 -13.23
N GLU A 214 -10.10 -20.64 -12.98
CA GLU A 214 -10.53 -19.61 -12.04
C GLU A 214 -10.48 -20.04 -10.56
N GLU A 215 -10.30 -21.33 -10.27
CA GLU A 215 -9.95 -21.84 -8.93
C GLU A 215 -8.48 -21.55 -8.58
N GLU A 216 -7.52 -21.91 -9.46
CA GLU A 216 -6.09 -21.66 -9.23
C GLU A 216 -5.77 -20.16 -9.21
N LEU A 217 -6.33 -19.39 -10.16
CA LEU A 217 -6.25 -17.92 -10.12
C LEU A 217 -6.88 -17.34 -8.84
N GLY A 218 -7.80 -18.06 -8.18
CA GLY A 218 -8.39 -17.69 -6.91
C GLY A 218 -7.35 -17.54 -5.79
N ILE A 219 -6.36 -18.45 -5.73
CA ILE A 219 -5.25 -18.41 -4.76
C ILE A 219 -4.40 -17.16 -4.99
N ILE A 220 -3.96 -16.95 -6.24
CA ILE A 220 -3.10 -15.83 -6.63
C ILE A 220 -3.80 -14.49 -6.36
N ARG A 221 -5.10 -14.37 -6.71
CA ARG A 221 -5.89 -13.14 -6.50
C ARG A 221 -6.13 -12.81 -5.03
N VAL A 222 -6.32 -13.79 -4.15
CA VAL A 222 -6.42 -13.54 -2.70
C VAL A 222 -5.08 -13.05 -2.14
N GLN A 223 -3.95 -13.57 -2.65
CA GLN A 223 -2.63 -13.10 -2.25
C GLN A 223 -2.28 -11.70 -2.82
N GLN A 224 -2.81 -11.35 -4.01
CA GLN A 224 -2.77 -9.96 -4.52
C GLN A 224 -3.59 -9.03 -3.64
N ALA A 225 -4.82 -9.41 -3.29
CA ALA A 225 -5.71 -8.64 -2.43
C ALA A 225 -5.08 -8.37 -1.06
N TYR A 226 -4.33 -9.32 -0.51
CA TYR A 226 -3.52 -9.09 0.69
C TYR A 226 -2.45 -8.01 0.48
N CYS A 227 -1.69 -8.06 -0.62
CA CYS A 227 -0.71 -7.00 -0.95
C CYS A 227 -1.35 -5.62 -1.12
N ILE A 228 -2.56 -5.56 -1.69
CA ILE A 228 -3.36 -4.35 -1.90
C ILE A 228 -3.89 -3.81 -0.55
N GLN A 229 -4.38 -4.69 0.33
CA GLN A 229 -4.78 -4.37 1.71
C GLN A 229 -3.62 -3.80 2.53
N MET A 230 -2.43 -4.43 2.47
CA MET A 230 -1.23 -3.96 3.19
C MET A 230 -0.67 -2.62 2.63
N GLN A 231 -1.11 -2.17 1.46
CA GLN A 231 -0.87 -0.84 0.92
C GLN A 231 -1.98 0.20 1.28
N GLY A 232 -2.98 -0.19 2.07
CA GLY A 232 -4.11 0.66 2.45
C GLY A 232 -5.21 0.81 1.38
N ARG A 233 -5.17 0.04 0.28
CA ARG A 233 -6.19 0.03 -0.77
C ARG A 233 -7.36 -0.89 -0.40
N GLU A 234 -7.89 -0.74 0.81
CA GLU A 234 -8.82 -1.71 1.44
C GLU A 234 -10.09 -1.96 0.62
N LYS A 235 -10.68 -0.93 -0.02
CA LYS A 235 -11.87 -1.09 -0.88
C LYS A 235 -11.63 -2.02 -2.08
N GLU A 236 -10.42 -1.99 -2.64
CA GLU A 236 -10.03 -2.81 -3.80
C GLU A 236 -9.77 -4.26 -3.37
N ALA A 237 -9.02 -4.45 -2.29
CA ALA A 237 -8.82 -5.77 -1.68
C ALA A 237 -10.15 -6.44 -1.28
N GLN A 238 -11.06 -5.67 -0.65
CA GLN A 238 -12.37 -6.15 -0.23
C GLN A 238 -13.30 -6.50 -1.40
N ALA A 239 -13.15 -5.83 -2.55
CA ALA A 239 -13.84 -6.22 -3.78
C ALA A 239 -13.37 -7.59 -4.29
N ILE A 240 -12.05 -7.82 -4.32
CA ILE A 240 -11.47 -9.11 -4.72
C ILE A 240 -11.91 -10.22 -3.74
N TYR A 241 -11.80 -10.01 -2.42
CA TYR A 241 -12.22 -11.01 -1.43
C TYR A 241 -13.70 -11.38 -1.55
N ASN A 242 -14.58 -10.41 -1.80
CA ASN A 242 -16.00 -10.68 -2.03
C ASN A 242 -16.25 -11.39 -3.38
N ALA A 243 -15.46 -11.11 -4.41
CA ALA A 243 -15.54 -11.80 -5.70
C ALA A 243 -15.12 -13.28 -5.59
N THR A 244 -14.03 -13.58 -4.87
CA THR A 244 -13.60 -14.97 -4.61
C THR A 244 -14.63 -15.71 -3.76
N LEU A 245 -15.09 -15.16 -2.63
CA LEU A 245 -16.08 -15.81 -1.76
C LEU A 245 -17.45 -16.00 -2.44
N LYS A 246 -17.80 -15.18 -3.45
CA LYS A 246 -19.04 -15.35 -4.24
C LYS A 246 -19.01 -16.60 -5.12
N ARG A 247 -17.82 -17.05 -5.57
CA ARG A 247 -17.65 -18.25 -6.40
C ARG A 247 -17.83 -19.55 -5.62
N LYS A 248 -17.57 -19.52 -4.30
CA LYS A 248 -17.54 -20.68 -3.39
C LYS A 248 -16.42 -21.68 -3.76
N PRO A 249 -15.13 -21.30 -3.70
CA PRO A 249 -14.04 -22.23 -4.01
C PRO A 249 -14.03 -23.39 -3.01
N ASP A 250 -13.80 -24.61 -3.52
CA ASP A 250 -13.85 -25.85 -2.73
C ASP A 250 -12.70 -25.97 -1.71
N ASP A 251 -11.59 -25.24 -1.89
CA ASP A 251 -10.57 -25.17 -0.84
C ASP A 251 -11.04 -24.37 0.38
N ILE A 252 -11.26 -25.10 1.47
CA ILE A 252 -11.51 -24.54 2.80
C ILE A 252 -10.39 -23.60 3.27
N GLY A 253 -9.13 -23.83 2.86
CA GLY A 253 -7.99 -22.97 3.22
C GLY A 253 -8.11 -21.58 2.62
N LEU A 254 -8.28 -21.49 1.29
CA LEU A 254 -8.56 -20.27 0.55
C LEU A 254 -9.80 -19.55 1.09
N THR A 255 -10.88 -20.29 1.33
CA THR A 255 -12.11 -19.76 1.91
C THR A 255 -11.88 -19.17 3.31
N ALA A 256 -11.09 -19.83 4.17
CA ALA A 256 -10.77 -19.36 5.52
C ALA A 256 -9.88 -18.10 5.51
N ILE A 257 -8.81 -18.08 4.71
CA ILE A 257 -7.90 -16.93 4.58
C ILE A 257 -8.65 -15.71 4.00
N CYS A 258 -9.40 -15.92 2.90
CA CYS A 258 -10.17 -14.86 2.26
C CYS A 258 -11.27 -14.29 3.18
N SER A 259 -11.91 -15.16 3.99
CA SER A 259 -12.87 -14.74 5.00
C SER A 259 -12.20 -13.94 6.13
N THR A 260 -11.05 -14.39 6.62
CA THR A 260 -10.28 -13.75 7.70
C THR A 260 -9.82 -12.35 7.31
N ASN A 261 -9.21 -12.20 6.13
CA ASN A 261 -8.69 -10.92 5.67
C ASN A 261 -9.82 -9.88 5.49
N SER A 262 -11.00 -10.32 5.06
CA SER A 262 -12.19 -9.48 4.96
C SER A 262 -12.74 -9.06 6.33
N VAL A 263 -12.72 -9.93 7.36
CA VAL A 263 -13.06 -9.52 8.73
C VAL A 263 -12.09 -8.45 9.25
N ALA A 264 -10.79 -8.59 8.96
CA ALA A 264 -9.77 -7.62 9.34
C ALA A 264 -9.95 -6.23 8.68
N ILE A 265 -10.54 -6.17 7.48
CA ILE A 265 -10.97 -4.90 6.85
C ILE A 265 -12.23 -4.35 7.53
N ASN A 266 -13.24 -5.21 7.75
CA ASN A 266 -14.53 -4.81 8.32
C ASN A 266 -14.41 -4.20 9.73
N ARG A 267 -13.54 -4.72 10.60
CA ARG A 267 -13.33 -4.24 11.99
C ARG A 267 -14.63 -4.27 12.82
N ASP A 268 -15.18 -3.10 13.15
CA ASP A 268 -16.47 -2.91 13.85
C ASP A 268 -17.66 -2.71 12.91
N GLN A 269 -17.42 -2.63 11.59
CA GLN A 269 -18.46 -2.57 10.57
C GLN A 269 -18.91 -3.98 10.15
N ASN A 270 -20.09 -4.06 9.53
CA ASN A 270 -20.61 -5.29 8.91
C ASN A 270 -20.63 -6.53 9.83
N ILE A 271 -20.83 -6.33 11.15
CA ILE A 271 -20.63 -7.36 12.20
C ILE A 271 -21.33 -8.70 11.88
N PHE A 272 -22.53 -8.69 11.30
CA PHE A 272 -23.25 -9.91 10.91
C PHE A 272 -22.57 -10.71 9.77
N ASP A 273 -22.04 -10.02 8.76
CA ASP A 273 -21.24 -10.61 7.69
C ASP A 273 -19.89 -11.10 8.24
N SER A 274 -19.23 -10.28 9.07
CA SER A 274 -18.01 -10.67 9.77
C SER A 274 -18.21 -11.92 10.64
N LYS A 275 -19.35 -12.06 11.33
CA LYS A 275 -19.73 -13.24 12.11
C LYS A 275 -19.92 -14.48 11.24
N LYS A 276 -20.44 -14.34 10.03
CA LYS A 276 -20.54 -15.44 9.05
C LYS A 276 -19.16 -15.83 8.53
N LYS A 277 -18.36 -14.86 8.08
CA LYS A 277 -16.98 -15.05 7.61
C LYS A 277 -16.08 -15.68 8.68
N MET A 278 -16.24 -15.31 9.95
CA MET A 278 -15.45 -15.90 11.04
C MET A 278 -15.77 -17.38 11.30
N LYS A 279 -16.96 -17.89 10.95
CA LYS A 279 -17.23 -19.35 10.97
C LYS A 279 -16.41 -20.08 9.91
N ASN A 280 -16.29 -19.52 8.71
CA ASN A 280 -15.46 -20.06 7.64
C ASN A 280 -13.98 -20.08 8.04
N ALA A 281 -13.52 -19.06 8.77
CA ALA A 281 -12.14 -18.95 9.25
C ALA A 281 -11.75 -20.04 10.27
N THR A 282 -12.73 -20.67 10.93
CA THR A 282 -12.50 -21.76 11.90
C THR A 282 -13.46 -22.94 11.69
N SER A 283 -13.57 -23.41 10.45
CA SER A 283 -14.16 -24.72 10.16
C SER A 283 -13.20 -25.85 10.54
N ASP A 284 -13.75 -27.04 10.80
CA ASP A 284 -12.95 -28.24 11.01
C ASP A 284 -12.11 -28.59 9.75
N GLY A 285 -10.99 -29.28 9.94
CA GLY A 285 -10.06 -29.67 8.87
C GLY A 285 -8.97 -28.64 8.56
N LEU A 286 -9.17 -27.36 8.90
CA LEU A 286 -8.20 -26.29 8.66
C LEU A 286 -6.84 -26.52 9.34
N GLN A 287 -6.78 -27.33 10.40
CA GLN A 287 -5.53 -27.71 11.07
C GLN A 287 -4.52 -28.44 10.16
N HIS A 288 -4.97 -29.01 9.03
CA HIS A 288 -4.12 -29.68 8.03
C HIS A 288 -3.90 -28.85 6.75
N LYS A 289 -4.52 -27.66 6.65
CA LYS A 289 -4.46 -26.76 5.48
C LYS A 289 -3.72 -25.45 5.76
N LEU A 290 -3.77 -24.96 7.00
CA LEU A 290 -3.17 -23.68 7.42
C LEU A 290 -1.93 -23.91 8.30
N THR A 291 -0.89 -23.10 8.15
CA THR A 291 0.30 -23.07 9.03
C THR A 291 -0.03 -22.67 10.47
N SER A 292 0.82 -23.03 11.43
CA SER A 292 0.71 -22.63 12.84
C SER A 292 0.53 -21.11 13.01
N ARG A 293 1.32 -20.34 12.27
CA ARG A 293 1.25 -18.88 12.15
C ARG A 293 -0.14 -18.41 11.67
N GLN A 294 -0.65 -18.95 10.56
CA GLN A 294 -2.00 -18.59 10.07
C GLN A 294 -3.10 -18.94 11.08
N ARG A 295 -3.03 -20.12 11.72
CA ARG A 295 -4.01 -20.54 12.75
C ARG A 295 -3.99 -19.62 13.97
N ARG A 296 -2.81 -19.23 14.44
CA ARG A 296 -2.61 -18.26 15.53
C ARG A 296 -3.11 -16.87 15.16
N ASP A 297 -2.81 -16.39 13.96
CA ASP A 297 -3.21 -15.05 13.50
C ASP A 297 -4.75 -14.98 13.28
N ILE A 298 -5.39 -16.09 12.87
CA ILE A 298 -6.86 -16.25 12.88
C ILE A 298 -7.43 -16.21 14.31
N ALA A 299 -6.84 -16.93 15.26
CA ALA A 299 -7.28 -16.90 16.65
C ALA A 299 -7.14 -15.51 17.29
N PHE A 300 -6.11 -14.74 16.90
CA PHE A 300 -5.98 -13.34 17.29
C PHE A 300 -7.08 -12.46 16.69
N ASN A 301 -7.42 -12.68 15.42
CA ASN A 301 -8.55 -12.01 14.76
C ASN A 301 -9.91 -12.40 15.38
N GLN A 302 -10.06 -13.60 15.95
CA GLN A 302 -11.24 -13.95 16.77
C GLN A 302 -11.32 -13.12 18.05
N CYS A 303 -10.20 -12.89 18.75
CA CYS A 303 -10.16 -12.04 19.94
C CYS A 303 -10.56 -10.59 19.58
N LEU A 304 -9.99 -10.03 18.50
CA LEU A 304 -10.36 -8.71 18.00
C LEU A 304 -11.83 -8.63 17.57
N PHE A 305 -12.35 -9.64 16.88
CA PHE A 305 -13.77 -9.68 16.48
C PHE A 305 -14.71 -9.75 17.70
N ALA A 306 -14.39 -10.54 18.73
CA ALA A 306 -15.17 -10.59 19.97
C ALA A 306 -15.18 -9.23 20.70
N MET A 307 -14.04 -8.53 20.72
CA MET A 307 -13.93 -7.16 21.25
C MET A 307 -14.77 -6.14 20.44
N TYR A 308 -14.71 -6.17 19.11
CA TYR A 308 -15.52 -5.28 18.26
C TYR A 308 -17.02 -5.56 18.36
N ASN A 309 -17.41 -6.83 18.54
CA ASN A 309 -18.78 -7.27 18.79
C ASN A 309 -19.24 -7.10 20.26
N ASN A 310 -18.47 -6.39 21.10
CA ASN A 310 -18.74 -6.12 22.52
C ASN A 310 -19.00 -7.38 23.38
N GLN A 311 -18.39 -8.51 23.03
CA GLN A 311 -18.50 -9.78 23.76
C GLN A 311 -17.33 -9.95 24.74
N ASN A 312 -17.20 -9.07 25.72
CA ASN A 312 -15.97 -8.93 26.52
C ASN A 312 -15.56 -10.21 27.27
N ASP A 313 -16.48 -10.89 27.96
CA ASP A 313 -16.16 -12.14 28.66
C ASP A 313 -15.64 -13.22 27.70
N HIS A 314 -16.24 -13.31 26.50
CA HIS A 314 -15.81 -14.24 25.47
C HIS A 314 -14.47 -13.82 24.85
N CYS A 315 -14.23 -12.51 24.68
CA CYS A 315 -12.94 -11.97 24.27
C CYS A 315 -11.84 -12.37 25.27
N VAL A 316 -12.09 -12.21 26.59
CA VAL A 316 -11.15 -12.61 27.65
C VAL A 316 -10.89 -14.13 27.63
N GLN A 317 -11.93 -14.95 27.48
CA GLN A 317 -11.78 -16.42 27.35
C GLN A 317 -10.94 -16.82 26.11
N LEU A 318 -11.17 -16.20 24.96
CA LEU A 318 -10.38 -16.42 23.74
C LEU A 318 -8.93 -15.97 23.93
N CYS A 319 -8.73 -14.82 24.55
CA CYS A 319 -7.41 -14.28 24.91
C CYS A 319 -6.64 -15.22 25.85
N ASP A 320 -7.28 -15.75 26.90
CA ASP A 320 -6.67 -16.70 27.84
C ASP A 320 -6.34 -18.05 27.18
N LYS A 321 -7.20 -18.54 26.29
CA LYS A 321 -6.91 -19.72 25.47
C LYS A 321 -5.70 -19.47 24.58
N LEU A 322 -5.64 -18.32 23.91
CA LEU A 322 -4.58 -17.98 22.96
C LEU A 322 -3.22 -17.81 23.67
N VAL A 323 -3.13 -17.12 24.81
CA VAL A 323 -1.86 -17.01 25.55
C VAL A 323 -1.38 -18.35 26.12
N LYS A 324 -2.29 -19.24 26.52
CA LYS A 324 -1.93 -20.61 26.96
C LYS A 324 -1.38 -21.48 25.83
N GLN A 325 -1.75 -21.21 24.58
CA GLN A 325 -1.25 -21.92 23.39
C GLN A 325 -0.03 -21.22 22.77
N HIS A 326 0.04 -19.89 22.89
CA HIS A 326 1.04 -19.01 22.28
C HIS A 326 1.50 -17.94 23.28
N PRO A 327 2.40 -18.29 24.23
CA PRO A 327 2.93 -17.35 25.21
C PRO A 327 3.64 -16.14 24.58
N GLU A 328 4.18 -16.28 23.36
CA GLU A 328 4.81 -15.20 22.60
C GLU A 328 3.84 -14.07 22.22
N MET A 329 2.53 -14.30 22.35
CA MET A 329 1.50 -13.28 22.10
C MET A 329 1.11 -12.47 23.35
N ALA A 330 1.64 -12.77 24.55
CA ALA A 330 1.16 -12.22 25.82
C ALA A 330 0.99 -10.68 25.80
N ALA A 331 1.99 -9.93 25.32
CA ALA A 331 1.92 -8.46 25.22
C ALA A 331 0.77 -7.97 24.31
N LYS A 332 0.62 -8.55 23.12
CA LYS A 332 -0.47 -8.22 22.17
C LYS A 332 -1.84 -8.54 22.75
N ILE A 333 -1.95 -9.65 23.48
CA ILE A 333 -3.22 -10.06 24.11
C ILE A 333 -3.56 -9.17 25.30
N THR A 334 -2.58 -8.73 26.08
CA THR A 334 -2.79 -7.74 27.14
C THR A 334 -3.33 -6.41 26.58
N LEU A 335 -2.85 -5.97 25.41
CA LEU A 335 -3.46 -4.82 24.70
C LEU A 335 -4.92 -5.07 24.31
N VAL A 336 -5.28 -6.25 23.79
CA VAL A 336 -6.67 -6.58 23.43
C VAL A 336 -7.58 -6.59 24.67
N LYS A 337 -7.12 -7.18 25.79
CA LYS A 337 -7.84 -7.13 27.07
C LYS A 337 -8.00 -5.70 27.59
N ALA A 338 -6.97 -4.87 27.52
CA ALA A 338 -7.03 -3.47 27.92
C ALA A 338 -7.98 -2.64 27.03
N MET A 339 -8.00 -2.87 25.72
CA MET A 339 -8.95 -2.23 24.80
C MET A 339 -10.40 -2.69 25.06
N SER A 340 -10.63 -3.96 25.40
CA SER A 340 -11.94 -4.48 25.81
C SER A 340 -12.44 -3.80 27.10
N LEU A 341 -11.58 -3.69 28.13
CA LEU A 341 -11.88 -2.93 29.34
C LEU A 341 -12.13 -1.44 29.06
N ALA A 342 -11.35 -0.82 28.17
CA ALA A 342 -11.53 0.59 27.79
C ALA A 342 -12.85 0.85 27.06
N ARG A 343 -13.31 -0.07 26.19
CA ARG A 343 -14.65 0.00 25.55
C ARG A 343 -15.79 -0.13 26.57
N ASP A 344 -15.57 -0.84 27.66
CA ASP A 344 -16.45 -0.93 28.83
C ASP A 344 -16.38 0.31 29.77
N SER A 345 -15.68 1.37 29.37
CA SER A 345 -15.37 2.57 30.19
C SER A 345 -14.52 2.29 31.44
N LYS A 346 -13.94 1.08 31.59
CA LYS A 346 -13.08 0.68 32.72
C LYS A 346 -11.63 1.13 32.50
N LEU A 347 -11.43 2.40 32.16
CA LEU A 347 -10.13 2.99 31.79
C LEU A 347 -9.06 2.82 32.90
N SER A 348 -9.46 2.94 34.17
CA SER A 348 -8.57 2.72 35.32
C SER A 348 -8.05 1.27 35.37
N ASP A 349 -8.89 0.27 35.13
CA ASP A 349 -8.50 -1.14 35.22
C ASP A 349 -7.71 -1.58 33.97
N ALA A 350 -8.05 -1.05 32.79
CA ALA A 350 -7.24 -1.18 31.59
C ALA A 350 -5.83 -0.61 31.79
N THR A 351 -5.71 0.56 32.45
CA THR A 351 -4.43 1.18 32.79
C THR A 351 -3.63 0.33 33.78
N LYS A 352 -4.24 -0.15 34.88
CA LYS A 352 -3.62 -1.04 35.86
C LYS A 352 -3.12 -2.35 35.25
N LEU A 353 -3.89 -2.93 34.32
CA LEU A 353 -3.53 -4.15 33.61
C LEU A 353 -2.25 -3.94 32.77
N LEU A 354 -2.19 -2.84 32.02
CA LEU A 354 -1.04 -2.49 31.18
C LEU A 354 0.20 -2.17 32.02
N THR A 355 0.10 -1.43 33.13
CA THR A 355 1.25 -1.12 33.99
C THR A 355 1.77 -2.36 34.71
N THR A 356 0.88 -3.19 35.28
CA THR A 356 1.26 -4.45 35.94
C THR A 356 1.98 -5.40 34.97
N PHE A 357 1.55 -5.46 33.70
CA PHE A 357 2.25 -6.21 32.67
C PHE A 357 3.60 -5.58 32.30
N ALA A 358 3.66 -4.25 32.16
CA ALA A 358 4.90 -3.53 31.83
C ALA A 358 6.02 -3.71 32.87
N ASP A 359 5.66 -3.71 34.16
CA ASP A 359 6.63 -3.82 35.26
C ASP A 359 7.12 -5.26 35.45
N SER A 360 6.40 -6.26 34.93
CA SER A 360 6.83 -7.66 34.85
C SER A 360 7.54 -8.03 33.53
N HIS A 361 7.28 -7.32 32.43
CA HIS A 361 7.78 -7.63 31.08
C HIS A 361 8.56 -6.43 30.50
N LYS A 362 9.87 -6.39 30.79
CA LYS A 362 10.78 -5.27 30.43
C LYS A 362 10.93 -5.05 28.92
N ASP A 363 10.71 -6.08 28.12
CA ASP A 363 10.65 -6.07 26.66
C ASP A 363 9.41 -5.31 26.14
N ALA A 364 8.25 -5.54 26.76
CA ALA A 364 6.98 -4.90 26.42
C ALA A 364 6.79 -3.52 27.09
N LEU A 365 7.61 -3.17 28.08
CA LEU A 365 7.45 -2.02 28.98
C LEU A 365 7.13 -0.70 28.26
N LEU A 366 7.80 -0.39 27.16
CA LEU A 366 7.58 0.85 26.40
C LEU A 366 6.19 0.87 25.73
N GLU A 367 5.79 -0.23 25.10
CA GLU A 367 4.52 -0.34 24.38
C GLU A 367 3.34 -0.28 25.36
N MET A 368 3.42 -1.06 26.45
CA MET A 368 2.37 -1.11 27.47
C MET A 368 2.22 0.23 28.21
N LYS A 369 3.33 0.88 28.62
CA LYS A 369 3.25 2.19 29.30
C LYS A 369 2.77 3.30 28.36
N LEU A 370 3.08 3.25 27.06
CA LEU A 370 2.51 4.19 26.08
C LEU A 370 1.01 3.97 25.85
N ALA A 371 0.53 2.72 25.81
CA ALA A 371 -0.89 2.43 25.75
C ALA A 371 -1.62 2.91 27.02
N ALA A 372 -1.05 2.68 28.20
CA ALA A 372 -1.59 3.17 29.47
C ALA A 372 -1.63 4.72 29.54
N VAL A 373 -0.58 5.40 29.08
CA VAL A 373 -0.55 6.86 28.92
C VAL A 373 -1.65 7.36 27.99
N HIS A 374 -1.91 6.66 26.88
CA HIS A 374 -3.00 7.04 25.97
C HIS A 374 -4.37 6.98 26.64
N LEU A 375 -4.65 5.92 27.41
CA LEU A 375 -5.89 5.77 28.18
C LEU A 375 -6.04 6.86 29.25
N LEU A 376 -4.97 7.15 30.02
CA LEU A 376 -4.96 8.22 31.01
C LEU A 376 -5.23 9.60 30.38
N LEU A 377 -4.69 9.88 29.19
CA LEU A 377 -4.97 11.11 28.46
C LEU A 377 -6.40 11.16 27.90
N THR A 378 -6.99 10.03 27.51
CA THR A 378 -8.42 9.94 27.17
C THR A 378 -9.32 10.17 28.39
N GLU A 379 -8.89 9.78 29.58
CA GLU A 379 -9.57 10.07 30.86
C GLU A 379 -9.28 11.51 31.38
N GLY A 380 -8.48 12.31 30.65
CA GLY A 380 -8.11 13.67 31.05
C GLY A 380 -7.04 13.77 32.15
N LYS A 381 -6.45 12.65 32.57
CA LYS A 381 -5.47 12.54 33.67
C LYS A 381 -4.05 12.89 33.22
N ILE A 382 -3.85 14.15 32.79
CA ILE A 382 -2.58 14.67 32.29
C ILE A 382 -1.44 14.44 33.31
N SER A 383 -1.72 14.63 34.61
CA SER A 383 -0.72 14.45 35.69
C SER A 383 -0.26 13.00 35.85
N GLU A 384 -1.18 12.03 35.90
CA GLU A 384 -0.85 10.60 35.99
C GLU A 384 -0.11 10.12 34.73
N ALA A 385 -0.55 10.55 33.54
CA ALA A 385 0.13 10.27 32.28
C ALA A 385 1.57 10.80 32.27
N THR A 386 1.80 11.99 32.81
CA THR A 386 3.13 12.61 32.94
C THR A 386 4.01 11.86 33.93
N GLN A 387 3.45 11.46 35.08
CA GLN A 387 4.17 10.62 36.05
C GLN A 387 4.56 9.26 35.45
N LEU A 388 3.63 8.60 34.73
CA LEU A 388 3.88 7.30 34.13
C LEU A 388 4.99 7.35 33.06
N LEU A 389 5.02 8.38 32.22
CA LEU A 389 6.12 8.63 31.26
C LEU A 389 7.47 8.85 31.96
N ASN A 390 7.49 9.45 33.16
CA ASN A 390 8.73 9.58 33.96
C ASN A 390 9.25 8.23 34.50
N THR A 391 8.43 7.17 34.55
CA THR A 391 8.88 5.82 34.95
C THR A 391 9.59 5.02 33.85
N LEU A 392 9.83 5.62 32.67
CA LEU A 392 10.42 4.94 31.51
C LEU A 392 11.95 4.75 31.57
N GLY A 393 12.64 5.26 32.61
CA GLY A 393 14.10 5.21 32.71
C GLY A 393 14.77 5.86 31.50
N ASP A 394 15.86 5.28 30.97
CA ASP A 394 16.56 5.83 29.79
C ASP A 394 15.68 5.92 28.52
N LEU A 395 14.56 5.18 28.45
CA LEU A 395 13.63 5.25 27.32
C LEU A 395 12.91 6.60 27.26
N LEU A 396 12.87 7.37 28.37
CA LEU A 396 12.35 8.73 28.46
C LEU A 396 13.05 9.69 27.48
N TYR A 397 14.35 9.50 27.23
CA TYR A 397 15.14 10.39 26.38
C TYR A 397 14.90 10.20 24.88
N LYS A 398 14.09 9.21 24.46
CA LYS A 398 13.64 9.09 23.06
C LYS A 398 12.92 10.39 22.65
N PRO A 399 13.26 11.04 21.52
CA PRO A 399 12.78 12.40 21.24
C PRO A 399 11.26 12.57 21.18
N GLY A 400 10.51 11.53 20.78
CA GLY A 400 9.04 11.54 20.83
C GLY A 400 8.46 11.53 22.25
N ILE A 401 9.16 10.90 23.21
CA ILE A 401 8.77 10.90 24.63
C ILE A 401 9.10 12.25 25.26
N VAL A 402 10.29 12.81 24.99
CA VAL A 402 10.66 14.16 25.43
C VAL A 402 9.67 15.20 24.89
N SER A 403 9.32 15.13 23.60
CA SER A 403 8.34 16.03 22.97
C SER A 403 6.93 15.87 23.58
N ALA A 404 6.48 14.65 23.86
CA ALA A 404 5.21 14.40 24.54
C ALA A 404 5.22 14.99 25.96
N LEU A 405 6.23 14.68 26.78
CA LEU A 405 6.37 15.22 28.13
C LEU A 405 6.45 16.75 28.17
N VAL A 406 7.25 17.39 27.30
CA VAL A 406 7.28 18.86 27.17
C VAL A 406 5.89 19.42 26.86
N THR A 407 5.15 18.78 25.95
CA THR A 407 3.78 19.17 25.61
C THR A 407 2.83 19.04 26.81
N LEU A 408 2.92 17.95 27.58
CA LEU A 408 2.10 17.70 28.76
C LEU A 408 2.43 18.65 29.92
N TYR A 409 3.71 18.94 30.16
CA TYR A 409 4.13 19.94 31.15
C TYR A 409 3.67 21.35 30.77
N MET A 410 3.76 21.73 29.50
CA MET A 410 3.22 23.02 29.03
C MET A 410 1.69 23.09 29.15
N ALA A 411 0.97 21.99 28.92
CA ALA A 411 -0.48 21.91 29.15
C ALA A 411 -0.86 21.99 30.64
N GLN A 412 0.06 21.67 31.56
CA GLN A 412 -0.07 21.88 33.01
C GLN A 412 0.37 23.30 33.45
N GLY A 413 0.82 24.16 32.53
CA GLY A 413 1.45 25.44 32.84
C GLY A 413 2.86 25.34 33.45
N ASN A 414 3.41 24.12 33.58
CA ASN A 414 4.69 23.86 34.24
C ASN A 414 5.86 24.02 33.26
N ARG A 415 6.15 25.27 32.89
CA ARG A 415 7.27 25.61 31.98
C ARG A 415 8.62 25.11 32.52
N ASP A 416 8.84 25.21 33.83
CA ASP A 416 10.12 24.89 34.45
C ASP A 416 10.46 23.40 34.32
N ALA A 417 9.48 22.51 34.53
CA ALA A 417 9.67 21.07 34.31
C ALA A 417 9.97 20.74 32.84
N ALA A 418 9.35 21.44 31.89
CA ALA A 418 9.66 21.30 30.47
C ALA A 418 11.09 21.77 30.13
N SER A 419 11.52 22.92 30.67
CA SER A 419 12.90 23.43 30.50
C SER A 419 13.95 22.49 31.11
N GLN A 420 13.72 22.02 32.36
CA GLN A 420 14.58 21.05 33.03
C GLN A 420 14.65 19.70 32.31
N LEU A 421 13.54 19.22 31.73
CA LEU A 421 13.50 17.99 30.96
C LEU A 421 14.34 18.09 29.69
N LEU A 422 14.22 19.20 28.96
CA LEU A 422 15.04 19.45 27.77
C LEU A 422 16.54 19.47 28.14
N GLN A 423 16.92 20.14 29.23
CA GLN A 423 18.30 20.13 29.72
C GLN A 423 18.78 18.71 30.08
N LYS A 424 18.01 17.95 30.87
CA LYS A 424 18.33 16.55 31.22
C LYS A 424 18.50 15.67 29.97
N ALA A 425 17.70 15.89 28.93
CA ALA A 425 17.84 15.17 27.66
C ALA A 425 19.11 15.57 26.90
N VAL A 426 19.45 16.86 26.83
CA VAL A 426 20.71 17.35 26.26
C VAL A 426 21.91 16.69 26.94
N ASP A 427 21.95 16.71 28.28
CA ASP A 427 23.05 16.15 29.06
C ASP A 427 23.15 14.63 28.95
N TRP A 428 22.02 13.91 28.93
CA TRP A 428 22.01 12.47 28.68
C TRP A 428 22.57 12.11 27.31
N TYR A 429 22.18 12.84 26.25
CA TYR A 429 22.70 12.62 24.90
C TYR A 429 24.19 12.93 24.79
N ARG A 430 24.64 14.02 25.44
CA ARG A 430 26.05 14.44 25.51
C ARG A 430 26.91 13.40 26.21
N LYS A 431 26.44 12.87 27.35
CA LYS A 431 27.13 11.83 28.14
C LYS A 431 27.25 10.50 27.38
N ASN A 432 26.19 10.08 26.70
CA ASN A 432 26.13 8.78 26.00
C ASN A 432 26.68 8.83 24.56
N LYS A 433 27.14 9.98 24.06
CA LYS A 433 27.75 10.17 22.73
C LYS A 433 26.91 9.66 21.54
N VAL A 434 25.58 9.64 21.66
CA VAL A 434 24.68 9.04 20.66
C VAL A 434 24.48 9.97 19.46
N SER A 435 25.45 9.97 18.55
CA SER A 435 25.36 10.70 17.28
C SER A 435 24.23 10.12 16.41
N SER A 436 23.19 10.92 16.18
CA SER A 436 22.12 10.59 15.24
C SER A 436 21.43 11.85 14.74
N GLY A 437 20.93 11.85 13.50
CA GLY A 437 20.18 13.00 12.94
C GLY A 437 18.87 13.34 13.66
N ARG A 438 18.44 12.53 14.64
CA ARG A 438 17.32 12.83 15.54
C ARG A 438 17.73 13.77 16.70
N LEU A 439 19.01 13.81 17.05
CA LEU A 439 19.55 14.65 18.12
C LEU A 439 19.59 16.14 17.73
N SER A 440 20.04 16.46 16.52
CA SER A 440 20.01 17.82 15.99
C SER A 440 18.59 18.37 15.78
N ALA A 441 17.58 17.50 15.61
CA ALA A 441 16.17 17.90 15.64
C ALA A 441 15.70 18.24 17.07
N LEU A 442 16.11 17.46 18.08
CA LEU A 442 15.81 17.72 19.49
C LEU A 442 16.44 19.04 19.97
N TRP A 443 17.73 19.25 19.71
CA TRP A 443 18.43 20.49 20.08
C TRP A 443 17.84 21.73 19.40
N ARG A 444 17.39 21.61 18.14
CA ARG A 444 16.69 22.71 17.45
C ARG A 444 15.34 23.06 18.10
N GLN A 445 14.59 22.06 18.58
CA GLN A 445 13.35 22.33 19.33
C GLN A 445 13.62 22.87 20.74
N ALA A 446 14.66 22.39 21.44
CA ALA A 446 15.08 22.95 22.72
C ALA A 446 15.43 24.44 22.58
N ALA A 447 16.30 24.77 21.62
CA ALA A 447 16.69 26.15 21.33
C ALA A 447 15.49 27.07 21.00
N ASP A 448 14.55 26.62 20.19
CA ASP A 448 13.33 27.39 19.85
C ASP A 448 12.39 27.55 21.06
N PHE A 449 12.25 26.51 21.89
CA PHE A 449 11.49 26.54 23.14
C PHE A 449 12.07 27.52 24.17
N HIS A 450 13.40 27.53 24.32
CA HIS A 450 14.13 28.40 25.25
C HIS A 450 14.18 29.86 24.74
N LEU A 451 14.38 30.09 23.43
CA LEU A 451 14.29 31.43 22.83
C LEU A 451 12.90 32.06 23.05
N ARG A 452 11.82 31.31 22.80
CA ARG A 452 10.44 31.77 23.06
C ARG A 452 10.14 32.00 24.54
N GLY A 453 10.96 31.48 25.45
CA GLY A 453 10.81 31.64 26.89
C GLY A 453 11.46 32.86 27.51
N GLY A 454 12.33 33.56 26.77
CA GLY A 454 13.27 34.50 27.40
C GLY A 454 14.42 33.79 28.12
N GLU A 455 14.76 32.56 27.72
CA GLU A 455 15.90 31.79 28.24
C GLU A 455 17.05 31.70 27.20
N PRO A 456 17.54 32.82 26.60
CA PRO A 456 18.44 32.80 25.44
C PRO A 456 19.80 32.15 25.74
N ALA A 457 20.26 32.18 27.00
CA ALA A 457 21.51 31.54 27.41
C ALA A 457 21.46 30.01 27.35
N VAL A 458 20.30 29.39 27.61
CA VAL A 458 20.09 27.94 27.48
C VAL A 458 19.90 27.55 26.00
N ALA A 459 19.21 28.41 25.24
CA ALA A 459 19.09 28.24 23.80
C ALA A 459 20.45 28.30 23.09
N ALA A 460 21.33 29.24 23.46
CA ALA A 460 22.67 29.36 22.89
C ALA A 460 23.49 28.07 23.06
N GLN A 461 23.48 27.46 24.26
CA GLN A 461 24.16 26.19 24.50
C GLN A 461 23.64 25.05 23.60
N SER A 462 22.31 24.98 23.40
CA SER A 462 21.69 23.99 22.50
C SER A 462 22.08 24.23 21.03
N LEU A 463 22.23 25.48 20.62
CA LEU A 463 22.64 25.87 19.26
C LEU A 463 24.15 25.66 19.03
N GLU A 464 25.00 25.88 20.05
CA GLU A 464 26.43 25.56 20.02
C GLU A 464 26.68 24.06 19.76
N GLU A 465 25.97 23.17 20.46
CA GLU A 465 26.10 21.72 20.24
C GLU A 465 25.60 21.30 18.85
N LEU A 466 24.50 21.89 18.36
CA LEU A 466 24.03 21.67 16.99
C LEU A 466 25.06 22.15 15.97
N LEU A 467 25.72 23.29 16.21
CA LEU A 467 26.77 23.81 15.35
C LEU A 467 28.06 22.95 15.37
N LYS A 468 28.32 22.19 16.44
CA LYS A 468 29.40 21.19 16.46
C LYS A 468 29.12 19.99 15.56
N LEU A 469 27.85 19.59 15.40
CA LEU A 469 27.43 18.56 14.43
C LEU A 469 27.28 19.09 13.00
N SER A 470 27.06 20.40 12.82
CA SER A 470 26.83 21.00 11.50
C SER A 470 27.44 22.42 11.44
N PRO A 471 28.77 22.55 11.26
CA PRO A 471 29.48 23.83 11.34
C PRO A 471 29.01 24.89 10.35
N ASP A 472 28.51 24.48 9.19
CA ASP A 472 28.06 25.37 8.10
C ASP A 472 26.54 25.60 8.09
N ASP A 473 25.82 25.21 9.15
CA ASP A 473 24.38 25.47 9.26
C ASP A 473 24.12 26.97 9.52
N LYS A 474 24.03 27.72 8.42
CA LYS A 474 23.75 29.17 8.39
C LYS A 474 22.47 29.55 9.16
N LYS A 475 21.47 28.65 9.25
CA LYS A 475 20.25 28.90 10.02
C LYS A 475 20.52 28.78 11.53
N THR A 476 21.28 27.78 11.95
CA THR A 476 21.74 27.64 13.35
C THR A 476 22.66 28.79 13.75
N LEU A 477 23.58 29.22 12.88
CA LEU A 477 24.40 30.42 13.09
C LEU A 477 23.54 31.67 13.33
N ALA A 478 22.52 31.91 12.49
CA ALA A 478 21.63 33.05 12.66
C ALA A 478 20.82 32.98 13.97
N GLN A 479 20.30 31.80 14.33
CA GLN A 479 19.61 31.60 15.62
C GLN A 479 20.56 31.79 16.81
N LEU A 480 21.84 31.40 16.70
CA LEU A 480 22.85 31.59 17.76
C LEU A 480 23.24 33.07 17.92
N VAL A 481 23.33 33.83 16.83
CA VAL A 481 23.49 35.30 16.89
C VAL A 481 22.28 35.95 17.55
N ILE A 482 21.04 35.54 17.23
CA ILE A 482 19.82 36.04 17.87
C ILE A 482 19.77 35.69 19.37
N ALA A 483 20.29 34.52 19.76
CA ALA A 483 20.40 34.14 21.17
C ALA A 483 21.43 35.01 21.90
N TYR A 484 22.68 35.06 21.42
CA TYR A 484 23.74 35.85 22.04
C TYR A 484 23.43 37.36 22.05
N ALA A 485 22.74 37.91 21.04
CA ALA A 485 22.39 39.34 21.01
C ALA A 485 21.54 39.81 22.21
N GLN A 486 20.93 38.89 22.95
CA GLN A 486 20.12 39.18 24.14
C GLN A 486 20.93 39.17 25.46
N PHE A 487 22.18 38.68 25.48
CA PHE A 487 22.96 38.57 26.73
C PHE A 487 24.49 38.64 26.60
N ASP A 488 25.06 38.42 25.41
CA ASP A 488 26.49 38.43 25.10
C ASP A 488 26.75 39.02 23.70
N PRO A 489 26.72 40.36 23.55
CA PRO A 489 26.82 41.01 22.26
C PRO A 489 28.19 40.84 21.58
N GLU A 490 29.28 40.61 22.33
CA GLU A 490 30.59 40.35 21.74
C GLU A 490 30.69 38.92 21.17
N LYS A 491 30.06 37.91 21.79
CA LYS A 491 29.88 36.60 21.11
C LYS A 491 28.94 36.69 19.92
N ALA A 492 27.85 37.47 19.99
CA ALA A 492 26.97 37.69 18.84
C ALA A 492 27.75 38.25 17.63
N LYS A 493 28.63 39.23 17.89
CA LYS A 493 29.51 39.90 16.92
C LYS A 493 30.71 39.06 16.46
N SER A 494 31.13 38.04 17.21
CA SER A 494 32.14 37.08 16.76
C SER A 494 31.55 35.97 15.90
N VAL A 495 30.35 35.48 16.24
CA VAL A 495 29.62 34.47 15.45
C VAL A 495 29.05 35.06 14.16
N SER A 496 28.58 36.31 14.16
CA SER A 496 28.03 36.93 12.94
C SER A 496 29.03 37.05 11.79
N LYS A 497 30.34 37.11 12.08
CA LYS A 497 31.42 37.05 11.07
C LYS A 497 31.49 35.74 10.29
N ARG A 498 30.77 34.68 10.73
CA ARG A 498 30.63 33.39 10.03
C ARG A 498 29.34 33.28 9.23
N LEU A 499 28.44 34.26 9.33
CA LEU A 499 27.33 34.42 8.39
C LEU A 499 27.86 35.06 7.10
N VAL A 500 27.13 34.86 6.01
CA VAL A 500 27.44 35.47 4.72
C VAL A 500 27.33 37.00 4.86
N SER A 501 28.25 37.76 4.27
CA SER A 501 28.16 39.22 4.27
C SER A 501 26.88 39.67 3.59
N SER A 502 26.28 40.79 4.04
CA SER A 502 25.18 41.41 3.29
C SER A 502 25.61 41.75 1.86
N ALA A 503 26.87 42.16 1.66
CA ALA A 503 27.44 42.47 0.35
C ALA A 503 27.52 41.23 -0.58
N ASP A 504 27.82 40.04 -0.05
CA ASP A 504 27.90 38.81 -0.86
C ASP A 504 26.50 38.32 -1.28
N LEU A 505 25.45 38.69 -0.52
CA LEU A 505 24.05 38.38 -0.84
C LEU A 505 23.44 39.38 -1.83
N THR A 506 24.03 40.56 -2.01
CA THR A 506 23.56 41.61 -2.92
C THR A 506 24.45 41.77 -4.16
N ALA A 507 25.44 40.91 -4.40
CA ALA A 507 26.39 41.04 -5.51
C ALA A 507 25.72 41.03 -6.91
N ASP A 508 24.64 40.26 -7.07
CA ASP A 508 23.80 40.23 -8.29
C ASP A 508 22.51 41.08 -8.14
N ALA A 509 22.33 41.80 -7.03
CA ALA A 509 21.15 42.61 -6.75
C ALA A 509 21.40 44.06 -7.20
N ASP A 510 21.15 44.32 -8.48
CA ASP A 510 21.22 45.66 -9.08
C ASP A 510 20.25 46.63 -8.38
N VAL A 511 20.80 47.46 -7.48
CA VAL A 511 20.06 48.43 -6.66
C VAL A 511 19.41 49.50 -7.54
N ASP A 512 20.05 49.92 -8.62
CA ASP A 512 19.52 50.93 -9.54
C ASP A 512 18.26 50.41 -10.26
N THR A 513 18.21 49.13 -10.63
CA THR A 513 16.97 48.52 -11.16
C THR A 513 15.87 48.37 -10.12
N LEU A 514 16.21 48.20 -8.84
CA LEU A 514 15.24 48.11 -7.74
C LEU A 514 14.69 49.48 -7.33
N GLU A 515 15.49 50.56 -7.39
CA GLU A 515 15.00 51.92 -7.19
C GLU A 515 14.27 52.47 -8.44
N ALA A 516 14.67 52.06 -9.64
CA ALA A 516 13.92 52.32 -10.87
C ALA A 516 12.59 51.54 -10.96
N ALA A 517 12.41 50.48 -10.18
CA ALA A 517 11.15 49.74 -10.04
C ALA A 517 10.13 50.52 -9.19
N ASN A 518 9.67 51.65 -9.74
CA ASN A 518 8.87 52.71 -9.11
C ASN A 518 7.62 52.21 -8.35
N TRP A 519 7.79 51.88 -7.06
CA TRP A 519 6.77 51.25 -6.20
C TRP A 519 5.76 52.26 -5.62
N MET A 520 4.97 52.92 -6.47
CA MET A 520 3.83 53.74 -6.04
C MET A 520 2.49 53.33 -6.66
N MET A 521 1.68 52.68 -5.81
CA MET A 521 0.23 52.90 -5.66
C MET A 521 -0.67 52.90 -6.91
N GLY A 522 -1.32 51.75 -7.14
CA GLY A 522 -2.76 51.65 -6.89
C GLY A 522 -3.78 52.33 -7.83
N THR A 523 -4.53 51.46 -8.52
CA THR A 523 -5.93 51.65 -8.99
C THR A 523 -6.28 52.68 -10.07
N LYS A 524 -6.85 52.16 -11.17
CA LYS A 524 -7.74 52.80 -12.17
C LYS A 524 -7.15 53.94 -13.03
N VAL A 525 -7.03 53.70 -14.35
CA VAL A 525 -7.67 54.54 -15.39
C VAL A 525 -7.69 53.84 -16.78
N ILE A 526 -8.92 53.63 -17.28
CA ILE A 526 -9.44 53.73 -18.67
C ILE A 526 -8.74 53.00 -19.87
N LYS A 527 -9.59 52.29 -20.63
CA LYS A 527 -9.37 51.62 -21.94
C LYS A 527 -9.07 52.60 -23.11
N LYS A 528 -8.69 52.01 -24.27
CA LYS A 528 -8.62 52.55 -25.65
C LYS A 528 -7.24 53.16 -26.02
N THR A 529 -6.73 53.07 -27.26
CA THR A 529 -7.28 52.45 -28.50
C THR A 529 -6.15 51.87 -29.37
N ALA A 530 -6.51 50.99 -30.31
CA ALA A 530 -5.61 50.36 -31.28
C ALA A 530 -5.16 51.28 -32.43
N THR A 531 -4.02 50.95 -33.06
CA THR A 531 -3.90 50.73 -34.53
C THR A 531 -2.64 49.93 -34.91
N LYS A 532 -2.55 49.54 -36.20
CA LYS A 532 -1.50 48.74 -36.88
C LYS A 532 -0.38 49.63 -37.48
N VAL A 533 0.51 49.02 -38.30
CA VAL A 533 1.48 49.60 -39.28
C VAL A 533 2.90 49.81 -38.68
N GLU A 534 4.02 49.30 -39.23
CA GLU A 534 4.24 48.34 -40.35
C GLU A 534 5.57 47.55 -40.20
N ALA A 535 6.14 46.96 -41.27
CA ALA A 535 7.28 46.03 -41.24
C ALA A 535 8.50 46.41 -42.14
N SER A 536 9.64 45.74 -41.89
CA SER A 536 10.95 45.68 -42.57
C SER A 536 11.02 46.00 -44.07
N PRO A 537 12.14 46.59 -44.62
CA PRO A 537 13.52 46.02 -44.66
C PRO A 537 14.67 47.05 -44.41
N GLY A 538 15.99 46.75 -44.49
CA GLY A 538 16.74 45.48 -44.62
C GLY A 538 18.02 45.57 -45.50
N THR A 539 18.94 44.58 -45.39
CA THR A 539 20.18 44.34 -46.21
C THR A 539 21.34 45.37 -46.11
N PRO A 540 22.61 45.05 -46.50
CA PRO A 540 23.12 43.87 -47.24
C PRO A 540 24.17 42.99 -46.51
N GLY A 541 24.58 41.88 -47.15
CA GLY A 541 25.77 41.08 -46.80
C GLY A 541 27.08 41.66 -47.38
N ASN A 542 28.23 40.99 -47.36
CA ASN A 542 28.54 39.59 -46.97
C ASN A 542 30.03 39.56 -46.44
N GLU A 543 30.83 38.50 -46.25
CA GLU A 543 30.82 37.06 -46.59
C GLU A 543 31.82 36.29 -45.65
N LEU A 544 32.22 35.07 -46.04
CA LEU A 544 33.47 34.32 -45.68
C LEU A 544 33.61 33.67 -44.29
N LEU A 545 33.60 32.31 -44.33
CA LEU A 545 34.41 31.37 -43.51
C LEU A 545 34.11 31.27 -41.99
N GLN A 546 34.15 30.10 -41.33
CA GLN A 546 34.11 28.69 -41.76
C GLN A 546 33.61 27.82 -40.58
N THR A 547 33.09 26.60 -40.80
CA THR A 547 32.46 25.77 -39.73
C THR A 547 33.09 24.39 -39.50
N ASN A 548 33.07 23.92 -38.25
CA ASN A 548 33.54 22.61 -37.78
C ASN A 548 32.77 22.24 -36.48
N LYS A 549 32.27 21.03 -36.19
CA LYS A 549 32.15 19.75 -36.93
C LYS A 549 30.85 18.98 -36.57
N LYS A 550 30.12 18.56 -37.61
CA LYS A 550 29.27 17.35 -37.80
C LYS A 550 28.71 16.54 -36.58
N LYS A 551 27.39 16.29 -36.60
CA LYS A 551 26.75 15.06 -36.07
C LYS A 551 26.45 14.05 -37.21
N ARG A 552 26.28 12.76 -36.89
CA ARG A 552 26.03 11.65 -37.86
C ARG A 552 24.63 11.70 -38.51
N LYS A 553 24.51 11.23 -39.76
CA LYS A 553 23.24 10.98 -40.49
C LYS A 553 22.69 9.56 -40.22
N ARG A 554 21.40 9.34 -40.52
CA ARG A 554 20.71 8.03 -40.60
C ARG A 554 20.54 7.59 -42.08
N PRO A 555 20.34 6.28 -42.38
CA PRO A 555 20.16 5.77 -43.75
C PRO A 555 18.80 6.13 -44.39
N GLY A 556 18.69 5.91 -45.71
CA GLY A 556 17.55 6.30 -46.56
C GLY A 556 16.33 5.37 -46.56
N LYS A 557 15.27 5.79 -47.26
CA LYS A 557 13.92 5.18 -47.25
C LYS A 557 13.68 4.17 -48.39
N LEU A 558 14.30 2.99 -48.37
CA LEU A 558 13.88 1.87 -49.24
C LEU A 558 13.83 0.54 -48.45
N PRO A 559 12.88 -0.38 -48.75
CA PRO A 559 12.85 -1.72 -48.17
C PRO A 559 14.03 -2.59 -48.64
N LYS A 560 14.39 -3.63 -47.86
CA LYS A 560 15.51 -4.53 -48.20
C LYS A 560 15.31 -5.35 -49.49
N ASN A 561 14.06 -5.66 -49.85
CA ASN A 561 13.73 -6.47 -51.03
C ASN A 561 12.95 -5.58 -52.02
N TYR A 562 13.63 -4.62 -52.63
CA TYR A 562 13.09 -3.81 -53.72
C TYR A 562 13.68 -4.31 -55.03
N ASP A 563 12.84 -4.96 -55.85
CA ASP A 563 13.12 -5.19 -57.27
C ASP A 563 12.70 -3.93 -58.04
N ALA A 564 13.58 -3.44 -58.92
CA ALA A 564 13.34 -2.23 -59.71
C ALA A 564 12.54 -2.49 -60.99
N ASN A 565 12.38 -3.76 -61.40
CA ASN A 565 11.73 -4.16 -62.65
C ASN A 565 10.26 -4.61 -62.48
N CYS A 566 9.69 -4.46 -61.28
CA CYS A 566 8.31 -4.84 -60.97
C CYS A 566 7.58 -3.67 -60.31
N ASP A 567 6.47 -3.24 -60.91
CA ASP A 567 5.71 -2.09 -60.40
C ASP A 567 5.12 -2.38 -59.01
N PRO A 568 5.21 -1.42 -58.07
CA PRO A 568 4.74 -1.62 -56.71
C PRO A 568 3.21 -1.67 -56.64
N ASP A 569 2.69 -2.67 -55.90
CA ASP A 569 1.27 -2.86 -55.52
C ASP A 569 0.41 -1.59 -55.60
N PRO A 570 -0.56 -1.51 -56.54
CA PRO A 570 -1.40 -0.32 -56.72
C PRO A 570 -2.22 0.09 -55.49
N GLU A 571 -2.48 -0.82 -54.54
CA GLU A 571 -3.21 -0.50 -53.30
C GLU A 571 -2.26 -0.11 -52.15
N ARG A 572 -0.94 -0.05 -52.40
CA ARG A 572 0.09 0.16 -51.36
C ARG A 572 0.02 1.52 -50.66
N TRP A 573 -0.56 2.53 -51.30
CA TRP A 573 -0.78 3.86 -50.72
C TRP A 573 -2.13 3.99 -50.00
N LEU A 574 -3.07 3.06 -50.20
CA LEU A 574 -4.35 3.04 -49.49
C LEU A 574 -4.16 2.62 -48.02
N PRO A 575 -4.94 3.18 -47.07
CA PRO A 575 -5.06 2.66 -45.71
C PRO A 575 -5.28 1.14 -45.67
N ARG A 576 -4.71 0.45 -44.66
CA ARG A 576 -4.72 -1.02 -44.58
C ARG A 576 -6.13 -1.63 -44.52
N HIS A 577 -7.17 -0.85 -44.25
CA HIS A 577 -8.57 -1.27 -44.23
C HIS A 577 -9.34 -1.09 -45.56
N GLU A 578 -8.78 -0.38 -46.53
CA GLU A 578 -9.38 -0.17 -47.86
C GLU A 578 -8.83 -1.13 -48.92
N ARG A 579 -7.73 -1.83 -48.62
CA ARG A 579 -7.11 -2.80 -49.52
C ARG A 579 -8.00 -4.03 -49.70
N SER A 580 -8.07 -4.54 -50.91
CA SER A 580 -8.73 -5.80 -51.31
C SER A 580 -8.36 -7.00 -50.41
N THR A 581 -7.16 -7.00 -49.84
CA THR A 581 -6.63 -8.03 -48.93
C THR A 581 -7.17 -7.95 -47.49
N PHE A 582 -7.99 -6.95 -47.13
CA PHE A 582 -8.47 -6.72 -45.77
C PHE A 582 -9.77 -7.46 -45.45
N ARG A 583 -9.78 -8.24 -44.36
CA ARG A 583 -10.98 -8.88 -43.79
C ARG A 583 -11.24 -8.37 -42.37
N LYS A 584 -12.38 -7.69 -42.14
CA LYS A 584 -12.81 -7.28 -40.79
C LYS A 584 -13.27 -8.50 -39.97
N LYS A 585 -12.79 -8.64 -38.73
CA LYS A 585 -13.33 -9.57 -37.73
C LYS A 585 -14.68 -9.03 -37.23
N LYS A 586 -15.72 -9.85 -37.17
CA LYS A 586 -17.11 -9.43 -36.90
C LYS A 586 -17.50 -9.76 -35.45
N ASP A 587 -17.65 -8.74 -34.61
CA ASP A 587 -18.16 -8.91 -33.23
C ASP A 587 -19.69 -8.75 -33.18
N ARG A 588 -20.33 -9.37 -32.18
CA ARG A 588 -21.78 -9.37 -31.94
C ARG A 588 -22.08 -8.85 -30.53
N ARG A 589 -22.35 -7.55 -30.39
CA ARG A 589 -23.01 -7.01 -29.18
C ARG A 589 -23.64 -5.62 -29.38
N ASN A 590 -24.83 -5.62 -29.99
CA ASN A 590 -25.96 -4.80 -29.54
C ASN A 590 -27.23 -5.20 -30.29
N LYS A 591 -28.31 -5.51 -29.55
CA LYS A 591 -29.68 -5.46 -30.07
C LYS A 591 -30.66 -5.21 -28.91
N ASP A 592 -31.47 -4.18 -29.12
CA ASP A 592 -32.72 -3.77 -28.46
C ASP A 592 -32.73 -3.42 -26.95
N ILE A 593 -33.36 -2.28 -26.66
CA ILE A 593 -33.60 -1.72 -25.32
C ILE A 593 -35.06 -1.99 -24.92
N GLY A 594 -35.26 -2.58 -23.75
CA GLY A 594 -36.59 -2.90 -23.19
C GLY A 594 -36.99 -1.99 -22.03
N LYS A 595 -38.02 -1.17 -22.24
CA LYS A 595 -38.72 -0.25 -21.31
C LYS A 595 -38.72 -0.72 -19.83
N GLY A 596 -38.25 0.14 -18.92
CA GLY A 596 -38.07 -0.19 -17.49
C GLY A 596 -39.21 0.24 -16.55
N THR A 597 -38.89 0.37 -15.26
CA THR A 597 -39.75 0.94 -14.21
C THR A 597 -38.91 1.57 -13.07
N GLN A 598 -39.59 2.24 -12.12
CA GLN A 598 -39.04 3.26 -11.22
C GLN A 598 -38.12 2.75 -10.08
N GLY A 599 -37.22 3.63 -9.60
CA GLY A 599 -36.95 3.76 -8.16
C GLY A 599 -35.59 3.37 -7.57
N ALA A 600 -34.49 4.08 -7.88
CA ALA A 600 -33.21 3.98 -7.13
C ALA A 600 -32.32 5.24 -7.24
N ALA A 601 -32.77 6.39 -6.73
CA ALA A 601 -32.07 7.68 -6.87
C ALA A 601 -30.96 7.92 -5.82
N THR A 602 -29.93 7.07 -5.78
CA THR A 602 -28.79 7.20 -4.85
C THR A 602 -27.39 7.05 -5.46
N GLY A 603 -27.27 6.64 -6.74
CA GLY A 603 -25.96 6.32 -7.35
C GLY A 603 -25.03 7.49 -7.70
N ALA A 604 -25.53 8.74 -7.76
CA ALA A 604 -24.77 9.88 -8.30
C ALA A 604 -23.86 10.59 -7.26
N ALA A 605 -24.18 10.49 -5.97
CA ALA A 605 -23.42 11.18 -4.91
C ALA A 605 -22.09 10.48 -4.57
N ASP A 606 -22.09 9.14 -4.56
CA ASP A 606 -20.93 8.34 -4.18
C ASP A 606 -19.75 8.47 -5.15
N GLN A 607 -19.99 8.73 -6.43
CA GLN A 607 -18.91 9.00 -7.39
C GLN A 607 -18.16 10.30 -7.03
N LEU A 608 -18.87 11.36 -6.64
CA LEU A 608 -18.22 12.61 -6.20
C LEU A 608 -17.45 12.41 -4.89
N LEU A 609 -18.03 11.68 -3.93
CA LEU A 609 -17.38 11.35 -2.65
C LEU A 609 -16.16 10.42 -2.82
N SER A 610 -16.12 9.58 -3.87
CA SER A 610 -14.94 8.75 -4.18
C SER A 610 -13.73 9.59 -4.62
N VAL A 611 -13.96 10.67 -5.38
CA VAL A 611 -12.91 11.62 -5.80
C VAL A 611 -12.43 12.47 -4.62
N ILE A 612 -13.35 12.90 -3.75
CA ILE A 612 -13.01 13.71 -2.57
C ILE A 612 -12.25 12.88 -1.52
N SER A 613 -12.73 11.68 -1.17
CA SER A 613 -12.11 10.83 -0.14
C SER A 613 -10.72 10.28 -0.53
N SER A 614 -10.46 10.06 -1.82
CA SER A 614 -9.13 9.66 -2.31
C SER A 614 -8.08 10.79 -2.27
N SER A 615 -8.48 12.04 -2.02
CA SER A 615 -7.55 13.18 -1.98
C SER A 615 -6.79 13.36 -0.65
N HIS A 616 -7.27 12.75 0.45
CA HIS A 616 -7.00 13.24 1.81
C HIS A 616 -6.30 12.27 2.79
N ASN A 617 -5.57 11.25 2.31
CA ASN A 617 -4.46 10.69 3.11
C ASN A 617 -3.43 9.86 2.30
N GLN A 618 -2.67 10.49 1.39
CA GLN A 618 -1.44 9.88 0.86
C GLN A 618 -0.29 10.89 0.75
N ARG A 619 0.89 10.50 1.23
CA ARG A 619 2.16 11.16 0.88
C ARG A 619 2.41 10.92 -0.61
N ARG A 620 2.05 11.88 -1.47
CA ARG A 620 2.22 11.74 -2.94
C ARG A 620 3.70 11.42 -3.26
N PRO A 621 3.99 10.30 -3.95
CA PRO A 621 5.38 9.97 -4.32
C PRO A 621 5.91 10.98 -5.34
N LEU A 622 7.23 11.24 -5.33
CA LEU A 622 7.89 12.21 -6.23
C LEU A 622 7.50 12.03 -7.70
N PHE A 623 7.31 10.80 -8.16
CA PHE A 623 6.87 10.46 -9.52
C PHE A 623 5.53 11.11 -9.92
N SER A 624 4.58 11.32 -9.00
CA SER A 624 3.31 11.98 -9.31
C SER A 624 3.48 13.47 -9.58
N TRP A 625 4.27 14.16 -8.73
CA TRP A 625 4.62 15.56 -8.92
C TRP A 625 5.46 15.77 -10.18
N LEU A 626 6.47 14.93 -10.42
CA LEU A 626 7.26 14.93 -11.65
C LEU A 626 6.38 14.75 -12.89
N LYS A 627 5.46 13.77 -12.89
CA LYS A 627 4.52 13.53 -14.00
C LYS A 627 3.63 14.74 -14.27
N LEU A 628 3.24 15.49 -13.24
CA LEU A 628 2.46 16.72 -13.38
C LEU A 628 3.29 17.87 -13.96
N GLN A 629 4.53 18.06 -13.51
CA GLN A 629 5.44 19.06 -14.09
C GLN A 629 5.76 18.75 -15.57
N TRP A 630 5.97 17.48 -15.92
CA TRP A 630 6.10 17.03 -17.32
C TRP A 630 4.84 17.27 -18.15
N ARG A 631 3.64 17.14 -17.55
CA ARG A 631 2.35 17.46 -18.20
C ARG A 631 2.22 18.97 -18.46
N ILE A 632 2.59 19.82 -17.50
CA ILE A 632 2.59 21.29 -17.63
C ILE A 632 3.62 21.75 -18.68
N ALA A 633 4.86 21.25 -18.62
CA ALA A 633 5.87 21.53 -19.65
C ALA A 633 5.46 21.01 -21.04
N SER A 634 4.66 19.93 -21.10
CA SER A 634 4.08 19.41 -22.34
C SER A 634 2.88 20.25 -22.85
N LEU A 635 2.14 20.93 -21.98
CA LEU A 635 1.18 21.98 -22.37
C LEU A 635 1.96 23.17 -22.97
N LYS A 636 2.91 23.74 -22.19
CA LYS A 636 3.67 24.93 -22.56
C LYS A 636 4.42 24.77 -23.90
N ASN A 637 5.14 23.67 -24.07
CA ASN A 637 5.98 23.47 -25.26
C ASN A 637 5.23 23.01 -26.53
N LYS A 638 3.96 22.59 -26.46
CA LYS A 638 3.27 21.97 -27.61
C LYS A 638 1.94 22.62 -28.00
N TRP A 639 1.18 23.14 -27.04
CA TRP A 639 -0.21 23.56 -27.25
C TRP A 639 -0.43 25.04 -26.89
N ASP A 640 0.22 25.54 -25.84
CA ASP A 640 0.07 26.93 -25.39
C ASP A 640 1.42 27.47 -24.88
N ARG A 641 2.16 28.19 -25.73
CA ARG A 641 3.48 28.73 -25.34
C ARG A 641 3.42 29.82 -24.28
N GLU A 642 2.29 30.48 -24.15
CA GLU A 642 2.09 31.62 -23.24
C GLU A 642 1.60 31.15 -21.87
N PHE A 643 1.11 29.91 -21.74
CA PHE A 643 0.67 29.32 -20.47
C PHE A 643 1.72 29.49 -19.37
N ASP A 644 1.45 30.36 -18.39
CA ASP A 644 2.12 30.32 -17.10
C ASP A 644 1.23 29.72 -16.00
N LYS A 645 1.87 28.97 -15.11
CA LYS A 645 1.23 28.24 -14.03
C LYS A 645 0.75 29.16 -12.93
N ASP A 646 1.53 30.18 -12.57
CA ASP A 646 1.26 31.00 -11.39
C ASP A 646 0.32 32.17 -11.71
N ASP A 647 0.32 32.65 -12.96
CA ASP A 647 -0.78 33.45 -13.52
C ASP A 647 -2.09 32.64 -13.58
N PHE A 648 -2.06 31.39 -14.05
CA PHE A 648 -3.25 30.53 -14.09
C PHE A 648 -3.84 30.25 -12.70
N LEU A 649 -3.00 30.03 -11.68
CA LEU A 649 -3.44 29.89 -10.29
C LEU A 649 -3.98 31.21 -9.71
N THR A 650 -3.44 32.35 -10.14
CA THR A 650 -3.96 33.68 -9.78
C THR A 650 -5.33 33.94 -10.41
N GLY A 651 -5.51 33.59 -11.70
CA GLY A 651 -6.81 33.58 -12.37
C GLY A 651 -7.81 32.62 -11.70
N THR A 652 -7.36 31.45 -11.26
CA THR A 652 -8.19 30.50 -10.50
C THR A 652 -8.71 31.13 -9.20
N ASN A 653 -7.87 31.86 -8.46
CA ASN A 653 -8.30 32.56 -7.24
C ASN A 653 -9.40 33.60 -7.55
N GLN A 654 -9.23 34.37 -8.61
CA GLN A 654 -10.23 35.35 -9.05
C GLN A 654 -11.53 34.68 -9.49
N ALA A 655 -11.47 33.55 -10.18
CA ALA A 655 -12.64 32.75 -10.55
C ALA A 655 -13.37 32.20 -9.31
N VAL A 656 -12.68 31.57 -8.37
CA VAL A 656 -13.27 31.04 -7.12
C VAL A 656 -13.92 32.17 -6.30
N VAL A 657 -13.26 33.33 -6.17
CA VAL A 657 -13.83 34.52 -5.52
C VAL A 657 -15.08 35.01 -6.26
N THR A 658 -15.04 35.12 -7.59
CA THR A 658 -16.19 35.59 -8.38
C THR A 658 -17.38 34.65 -8.27
N ILE A 659 -17.16 33.35 -8.51
CA ILE A 659 -18.17 32.29 -8.48
C ILE A 659 -18.83 32.22 -7.10
N THR A 660 -18.05 32.16 -6.01
CA THR A 660 -18.63 32.05 -4.66
C THR A 660 -19.41 33.28 -4.22
N ASN A 661 -18.96 34.51 -4.55
CA ASN A 661 -19.73 35.71 -4.21
C ASN A 661 -21.01 35.83 -5.05
N LYS A 662 -20.99 35.42 -6.33
CA LYS A 662 -22.19 35.37 -7.17
C LYS A 662 -23.22 34.34 -6.67
N ILE A 663 -22.78 33.17 -6.23
CA ILE A 663 -23.66 32.19 -5.58
C ILE A 663 -24.24 32.75 -4.27
N GLN A 664 -23.45 33.46 -3.45
CA GLN A 664 -23.97 34.11 -2.24
C GLN A 664 -25.01 35.21 -2.56
N GLN A 665 -24.89 35.86 -3.73
CA GLN A 665 -25.84 36.85 -4.25
C GLN A 665 -27.05 36.20 -4.97
N ASN A 666 -27.11 34.86 -5.07
CA ASN A 666 -28.08 34.11 -5.89
C ASN A 666 -28.07 34.50 -7.39
N ASP A 667 -26.97 35.09 -7.86
CA ASP A 667 -26.79 35.69 -9.18
C ASP A 667 -26.04 34.74 -10.12
N PHE A 668 -26.72 33.65 -10.49
CA PHE A 668 -26.18 32.62 -11.38
C PHE A 668 -26.09 33.07 -12.85
N GLU A 669 -26.88 34.05 -13.28
CA GLU A 669 -26.89 34.50 -14.68
C GLU A 669 -25.57 35.20 -15.05
N ASN A 670 -24.98 35.96 -14.12
CA ASN A 670 -23.66 36.57 -14.28
C ASN A 670 -22.48 35.58 -14.11
N LEU A 671 -22.73 34.27 -14.18
CA LEU A 671 -21.70 33.22 -14.27
C LEU A 671 -21.65 32.52 -15.64
N LYS A 672 -22.60 32.83 -16.55
CA LYS A 672 -22.58 32.33 -17.93
C LYS A 672 -21.31 32.79 -18.65
N GLY A 673 -20.70 31.90 -19.43
CA GLY A 673 -19.41 32.13 -20.10
C GLY A 673 -18.18 31.91 -19.20
N LEU A 674 -18.28 32.14 -17.88
CA LEU A 674 -17.24 31.74 -16.93
C LEU A 674 -17.39 30.25 -16.53
N ILE A 675 -18.63 29.79 -16.38
CA ILE A 675 -19.01 28.39 -16.15
C ILE A 675 -19.82 27.91 -17.36
N GLU A 676 -19.59 26.67 -17.79
CA GLU A 676 -20.38 26.01 -18.84
C GLU A 676 -21.83 25.75 -18.38
N ASP A 677 -22.82 25.87 -19.28
CA ASP A 677 -24.24 25.88 -18.91
C ASP A 677 -24.71 24.59 -18.19
N GLU A 678 -24.16 23.41 -18.52
CA GLU A 678 -24.45 22.17 -17.80
C GLU A 678 -23.89 22.21 -16.36
N ALA A 679 -22.63 22.62 -16.21
CA ALA A 679 -21.98 22.75 -14.90
C ALA A 679 -22.64 23.83 -14.03
N LEU A 680 -23.06 24.95 -14.63
CA LEU A 680 -23.81 26.02 -13.98
C LEU A 680 -25.20 25.55 -13.53
N SER A 681 -25.90 24.78 -14.38
CA SER A 681 -27.21 24.20 -14.06
C SER A 681 -27.11 23.20 -12.91
N LYS A 682 -26.08 22.33 -12.92
CA LYS A 682 -25.78 21.39 -11.84
C LYS A 682 -25.46 22.12 -10.53
N LEU A 683 -24.61 23.15 -10.58
CA LEU A 683 -24.23 23.96 -9.42
C LEU A 683 -25.42 24.71 -8.81
N LYS A 684 -26.33 25.24 -9.64
CA LYS A 684 -27.58 25.87 -9.21
C LYS A 684 -28.50 24.86 -8.50
N LEU A 685 -28.66 23.65 -9.05
CA LEU A 685 -29.45 22.58 -8.41
C LEU A 685 -28.81 22.10 -7.09
N GLU A 686 -27.51 21.84 -7.09
CA GLU A 686 -26.76 21.34 -5.93
C GLU A 686 -26.80 22.33 -4.77
N SER A 687 -26.54 23.61 -5.05
CA SER A 687 -26.54 24.68 -4.05
C SER A 687 -27.92 24.95 -3.44
N ILE A 688 -29.01 24.74 -4.19
CA ILE A 688 -30.37 24.80 -3.65
C ILE A 688 -30.69 23.56 -2.82
N MET A 689 -30.52 22.36 -3.38
CA MET A 689 -31.08 21.11 -2.83
C MET A 689 -30.23 20.48 -1.73
N THR A 690 -28.89 20.58 -1.79
CA THR A 690 -28.00 19.75 -0.97
C THR A 690 -27.21 20.52 0.09
N TRP A 691 -26.85 21.79 -0.18
CA TRP A 691 -25.95 22.53 0.72
C TRP A 691 -26.63 22.90 2.05
N PRO A 692 -25.95 22.70 3.19
CA PRO A 692 -26.43 23.17 4.50
C PRO A 692 -26.61 24.70 4.53
N ALA A 693 -27.56 25.18 5.34
CA ALA A 693 -27.80 26.62 5.52
C ALA A 693 -26.54 27.39 5.96
N LEU A 694 -25.66 26.77 6.75
CA LEU A 694 -24.40 27.38 7.18
C LEU A 694 -23.44 27.63 6.00
N LEU A 695 -23.39 26.71 5.03
CA LEU A 695 -22.61 26.89 3.80
C LEU A 695 -23.26 27.96 2.91
N LYS A 696 -24.56 27.83 2.60
CA LYS A 696 -25.34 28.80 1.82
C LYS A 696 -25.11 30.24 2.27
N ASN A 697 -25.27 30.50 3.57
CA ASN A 697 -25.17 31.85 4.13
C ASN A 697 -23.75 32.43 4.12
N ASN A 698 -22.71 31.58 4.08
CA ASN A 698 -21.31 32.00 4.22
C ASN A 698 -20.45 31.80 2.97
N VAL A 699 -21.00 31.25 1.88
CA VAL A 699 -20.23 30.71 0.74
C VAL A 699 -19.25 31.70 0.10
N GLY A 700 -19.52 33.02 0.09
CA GLY A 700 -18.65 34.03 -0.52
C GLY A 700 -17.23 34.04 0.06
N ILE A 701 -16.25 33.65 -0.77
CA ILE A 701 -14.82 33.67 -0.47
C ILE A 701 -14.24 34.99 -0.99
N HIS A 702 -13.24 35.55 -0.30
CA HIS A 702 -12.45 36.68 -0.76
C HIS A 702 -10.98 36.26 -0.79
N HIS A 703 -10.13 36.98 -1.52
CA HIS A 703 -8.70 36.67 -1.63
C HIS A 703 -8.01 36.48 -0.25
N ARG A 704 -8.31 37.32 0.74
CA ARG A 704 -7.80 37.20 2.12
C ARG A 704 -8.23 35.93 2.88
N HIS A 705 -9.21 35.18 2.39
CA HIS A 705 -9.63 33.90 2.97
C HIS A 705 -8.84 32.73 2.35
N ILE A 706 -8.25 32.89 1.16
CA ILE A 706 -7.57 31.80 0.45
C ILE A 706 -6.23 31.51 1.12
N MET A 707 -6.05 30.27 1.60
CA MET A 707 -4.83 29.81 2.27
C MET A 707 -3.83 29.19 1.29
N SER A 708 -4.30 28.40 0.32
CA SER A 708 -3.45 27.87 -0.75
C SER A 708 -4.26 27.34 -1.92
N THR A 709 -3.74 27.53 -3.13
CA THR A 709 -4.35 27.06 -4.39
C THR A 709 -3.35 26.22 -5.16
N LYS A 710 -3.74 25.01 -5.58
CA LYS A 710 -2.82 23.99 -6.10
C LYS A 710 -3.44 23.20 -7.25
N LEU A 711 -2.75 23.20 -8.39
CA LEU A 711 -3.05 22.35 -9.53
C LEU A 711 -2.89 20.87 -9.13
N ILE A 712 -3.94 20.06 -9.31
CA ILE A 712 -4.04 18.67 -8.82
C ILE A 712 -3.64 17.68 -9.91
N ASP A 713 -4.20 17.84 -11.11
CA ASP A 713 -3.89 17.09 -12.33
C ASP A 713 -4.09 17.96 -13.59
N LEU A 714 -3.53 17.49 -14.71
CA LEU A 714 -3.66 18.08 -16.05
C LEU A 714 -3.88 16.94 -17.06
N ARG A 715 -5.04 16.94 -17.74
CA ARG A 715 -5.38 15.99 -18.80
C ARG A 715 -5.35 16.68 -20.15
N LYS A 716 -4.96 15.94 -21.19
CA LYS A 716 -4.95 16.37 -22.58
C LYS A 716 -5.45 15.23 -23.46
N SER A 717 -6.49 15.49 -24.25
CA SER A 717 -7.12 14.51 -25.13
C SER A 717 -7.14 15.02 -26.57
N LEU A 718 -7.06 14.08 -27.51
CA LEU A 718 -7.33 14.30 -28.92
C LEU A 718 -8.60 13.51 -29.23
N GLN A 719 -9.68 14.22 -29.53
CA GLN A 719 -10.94 13.61 -29.93
C GLN A 719 -11.09 13.77 -31.44
N LYS A 720 -11.57 12.73 -32.12
CA LYS A 720 -12.01 12.86 -33.51
C LYS A 720 -13.48 13.25 -33.52
N GLN A 721 -13.81 14.27 -34.30
CA GLN A 721 -15.20 14.64 -34.55
C GLN A 721 -15.79 13.67 -35.58
N GLU A 722 -17.06 13.29 -35.45
CA GLU A 722 -17.74 12.38 -36.40
C GLU A 722 -18.37 13.13 -37.60
N ASP A 723 -17.90 14.36 -37.85
CA ASP A 723 -18.32 15.21 -38.96
C ASP A 723 -17.46 14.98 -40.22
N GLU A 724 -18.02 15.29 -41.40
CA GLU A 724 -17.43 14.96 -42.72
C GLU A 724 -16.05 15.59 -42.99
N SER A 725 -15.62 16.58 -42.20
CA SER A 725 -14.30 17.22 -42.30
C SER A 725 -13.17 16.46 -41.58
N GLY A 726 -13.49 15.53 -40.66
CA GLY A 726 -12.52 14.68 -39.97
C GLY A 726 -11.52 15.42 -39.07
N SER A 727 -11.85 16.60 -38.56
CA SER A 727 -10.97 17.44 -37.75
C SER A 727 -10.61 16.82 -36.38
N GLU A 728 -9.39 17.07 -35.90
CA GLU A 728 -8.91 16.62 -34.58
C GLU A 728 -9.13 17.71 -33.53
N ARG A 729 -10.10 17.47 -32.62
CA ARG A 729 -10.42 18.36 -31.50
C ARG A 729 -9.42 18.21 -30.36
N ARG A 730 -8.86 19.34 -29.88
CA ARG A 730 -7.71 19.36 -28.95
C ARG A 730 -8.09 19.90 -27.56
N ILE A 731 -8.49 19.01 -26.66
CA ILE A 731 -9.05 19.38 -25.36
C ILE A 731 -7.99 19.29 -24.26
N CYS A 732 -7.88 20.35 -23.45
CA CYS A 732 -7.12 20.35 -22.20
C CYS A 732 -8.06 20.54 -21.01
N GLU A 733 -7.82 19.77 -19.95
CA GLU A 733 -8.47 19.94 -18.65
C GLU A 733 -7.42 20.17 -17.57
N ILE A 734 -7.69 21.08 -16.62
CA ILE A 734 -6.85 21.36 -15.46
C ILE A 734 -7.71 21.33 -14.20
N ASP A 735 -7.42 20.39 -13.29
CA ASP A 735 -8.07 20.34 -11.99
C ASP A 735 -7.28 21.16 -10.96
N VAL A 736 -7.95 21.99 -10.17
CA VAL A 736 -7.34 22.83 -9.14
C VAL A 736 -8.09 22.68 -7.81
N LEU A 737 -7.33 22.61 -6.71
CA LEU A 737 -7.86 22.67 -5.35
C LEU A 737 -7.56 24.04 -4.74
N THR A 738 -8.58 24.71 -4.23
CA THR A 738 -8.46 25.96 -3.46
C THR A 738 -8.91 25.72 -2.02
N LEU A 739 -8.00 25.86 -1.07
CA LEU A 739 -8.30 25.83 0.37
C LEU A 739 -8.46 27.27 0.86
N ALA A 740 -9.56 27.55 1.54
CA ALA A 740 -9.85 28.87 2.10
C ALA A 740 -10.47 28.77 3.50
N MET A 741 -10.23 29.75 4.36
CA MET A 741 -10.71 29.79 5.74
C MET A 741 -11.35 31.15 6.05
N LYS A 742 -12.52 31.12 6.70
CA LYS A 742 -13.32 32.32 6.98
C LYS A 742 -13.79 32.29 8.43
N LYS A 743 -13.59 33.39 9.17
CA LYS A 743 -14.15 33.58 10.51
C LYS A 743 -15.66 33.81 10.38
N ILE A 744 -16.45 33.08 11.16
CA ILE A 744 -17.92 33.12 11.15
C ILE A 744 -18.44 33.32 12.57
N LEU A 745 -19.61 33.96 12.71
CA LEU A 745 -20.34 34.02 13.97
C LEU A 745 -21.26 32.80 14.06
N LEU A 746 -21.10 32.02 15.13
CA LEU A 746 -22.00 30.93 15.50
C LEU A 746 -23.08 31.47 16.45
N LYS A 747 -23.96 30.60 16.96
CA LYS A 747 -24.96 31.02 17.96
C LYS A 747 -24.27 31.55 19.23
N GLU A 748 -25.00 32.39 19.97
CA GLU A 748 -24.58 32.89 21.30
C GLU A 748 -23.23 33.66 21.29
N ARG A 749 -22.99 34.46 20.24
CA ARG A 749 -21.79 35.32 20.05
C ARG A 749 -20.45 34.57 19.97
N THR A 750 -20.45 33.24 19.92
CA THR A 750 -19.22 32.45 19.74
C THR A 750 -18.68 32.60 18.32
N HIS A 751 -17.36 32.72 18.18
CA HIS A 751 -16.70 32.77 16.87
C HIS A 751 -16.20 31.37 16.48
N GLY A 752 -16.47 30.96 15.25
CA GLY A 752 -15.94 29.74 14.64
C GLY A 752 -15.10 30.03 13.41
N LEU A 753 -14.35 29.03 12.95
CA LEU A 753 -13.68 29.07 11.65
C LEU A 753 -14.37 28.09 10.71
N LEU A 754 -14.67 28.55 9.49
CA LEU A 754 -15.23 27.73 8.42
C LEU A 754 -14.13 27.47 7.39
N LEU A 755 -13.67 26.22 7.30
CA LEU A 755 -12.68 25.78 6.34
C LEU A 755 -13.39 25.27 5.08
N PHE A 756 -13.21 25.98 3.98
CA PHE A 756 -13.66 25.60 2.64
C PHE A 756 -12.62 24.79 1.90
N ASN A 757 -13.07 23.75 1.21
CA ASN A 757 -12.32 23.02 0.22
C ASN A 757 -13.08 23.10 -1.12
N VAL A 758 -12.54 23.87 -2.06
CA VAL A 758 -13.13 24.15 -3.37
C VAL A 758 -12.36 23.38 -4.43
N TYR A 759 -13.10 22.61 -5.23
CA TYR A 759 -12.61 21.95 -6.43
C TYR A 759 -13.05 22.75 -7.65
N THR A 760 -12.14 23.02 -8.57
CA THR A 760 -12.45 23.68 -9.85
C THR A 760 -11.71 22.97 -10.98
N SER A 761 -12.47 22.44 -11.93
CA SER A 761 -11.95 21.92 -13.20
C SER A 761 -12.16 22.98 -14.28
N PHE A 762 -11.06 23.31 -14.96
CA PHE A 762 -11.04 24.21 -16.10
C PHE A 762 -10.89 23.41 -17.39
N PHE A 763 -11.64 23.80 -18.42
CA PHE A 763 -11.59 23.27 -19.76
C PHE A 763 -11.06 24.34 -20.73
N ARG A 764 -10.34 23.91 -21.77
CA ARG A 764 -9.99 24.76 -22.91
C ARG A 764 -9.80 23.93 -24.17
N ASP A 765 -10.36 24.45 -25.25
CA ASP A 765 -10.23 23.89 -26.59
C ASP A 765 -9.10 24.61 -27.35
N PHE A 766 -8.18 23.83 -27.91
CA PHE A 766 -7.03 24.30 -28.70
C PHE A 766 -7.16 23.92 -30.18
N SER A 767 -8.40 23.73 -30.65
CA SER A 767 -8.71 23.43 -32.06
C SER A 767 -8.61 24.71 -32.92
N PRO A 768 -8.14 24.63 -34.19
CA PRO A 768 -7.73 25.82 -34.95
C PRO A 768 -8.81 26.87 -35.25
N GLU A 769 -10.09 26.46 -35.17
CA GLU A 769 -11.25 27.28 -35.54
C GLU A 769 -11.94 27.94 -34.32
N ILE A 770 -11.46 27.66 -33.10
CA ILE A 770 -12.05 28.13 -31.85
C ILE A 770 -11.10 29.15 -31.19
N VAL A 771 -11.65 30.27 -30.71
CA VAL A 771 -10.89 31.21 -29.87
C VAL A 771 -10.65 30.54 -28.51
N PRO A 772 -9.38 30.27 -28.13
CA PRO A 772 -9.11 29.38 -27.00
C PRO A 772 -9.18 30.16 -25.68
N GLU A 773 -10.32 30.12 -25.00
CA GLU A 773 -10.51 30.65 -23.63
C GLU A 773 -10.63 29.52 -22.59
N TRP A 774 -10.38 29.82 -21.31
CA TRP A 774 -10.53 28.85 -20.20
C TRP A 774 -11.90 28.98 -19.55
N THR A 775 -12.76 27.97 -19.70
CA THR A 775 -14.07 27.85 -19.03
C THR A 775 -13.99 26.96 -17.80
N VAL A 776 -14.92 27.11 -16.86
CA VAL A 776 -15.09 26.16 -15.74
C VAL A 776 -16.13 25.10 -16.14
N ASN A 777 -15.69 23.87 -16.36
CA ASN A 777 -16.57 22.72 -16.65
C ASN A 777 -16.93 21.90 -15.41
N SER A 778 -16.33 22.19 -14.25
CA SER A 778 -16.81 21.66 -12.97
C SER A 778 -16.41 22.55 -11.79
N PHE A 779 -17.37 22.83 -10.92
CA PHE A 779 -17.16 23.57 -9.68
C PHE A 779 -17.86 22.83 -8.53
N GLY A 780 -17.13 22.53 -7.46
CA GLY A 780 -17.68 21.90 -6.27
C GLY A 780 -17.07 22.52 -5.01
N ILE A 781 -17.87 22.70 -3.96
CA ILE A 781 -17.42 23.33 -2.73
C ILE A 781 -17.97 22.58 -1.50
N THR A 782 -17.06 22.26 -0.60
CA THR A 782 -17.38 21.66 0.70
C THR A 782 -16.85 22.56 1.81
N ALA A 783 -17.50 22.54 2.98
CA ALA A 783 -17.09 23.35 4.12
C ALA A 783 -17.22 22.59 5.44
N VAL A 784 -16.23 22.72 6.31
CA VAL A 784 -16.16 22.10 7.63
C VAL A 784 -16.02 23.18 8.71
N VAL A 785 -16.82 23.08 9.77
CA VAL A 785 -16.71 23.96 10.93
C VAL A 785 -15.59 23.46 11.82
N ILE A 786 -14.62 24.33 12.09
CA ILE A 786 -13.64 24.15 13.15
C ILE A 786 -14.19 24.87 14.39
N PRO A 787 -14.57 24.15 15.47
CA PRO A 787 -15.04 24.78 16.69
C PRO A 787 -13.89 25.54 17.39
N PRO A 788 -14.18 26.63 18.14
CA PRO A 788 -13.16 27.31 18.91
C PRO A 788 -12.56 26.36 19.95
N GLN A 789 -11.23 26.29 20.01
CA GLN A 789 -10.54 25.59 21.09
C GLN A 789 -10.55 26.47 22.36
N PRO A 790 -10.86 25.91 23.55
CA PRO A 790 -10.80 26.67 24.79
C PRO A 790 -9.36 27.12 25.04
N GLY A 791 -9.15 28.44 25.20
CA GLY A 791 -7.84 29.05 25.44
C GLY A 791 -7.15 29.67 24.21
N LEU A 792 -7.73 29.61 23.00
CA LEU A 792 -7.22 30.34 21.83
C LEU A 792 -8.10 31.56 21.49
N ASP A 793 -7.76 32.72 22.06
CA ASP A 793 -8.21 34.01 21.50
C ASP A 793 -7.42 34.29 20.22
N ILE A 794 -8.08 34.11 19.07
CA ILE A 794 -7.49 34.37 17.76
C ILE A 794 -7.67 35.87 17.44
N PRO A 795 -6.57 36.66 17.32
CA PRO A 795 -6.63 38.07 16.97
C PRO A 795 -7.40 38.34 15.67
N GLN A 796 -7.87 39.57 15.47
CA GLN A 796 -8.82 39.85 14.38
C GLN A 796 -8.18 39.82 12.98
N ASP A 797 -6.89 40.16 12.85
CA ASP A 797 -6.22 40.43 11.56
C ASP A 797 -4.79 39.81 11.45
N LYS A 798 -4.66 38.49 11.64
CA LYS A 798 -3.44 37.71 11.31
C LYS A 798 -3.75 36.32 10.76
#